data_AF-A0A6J3H8A1-F1
#
_entry.id   AF-A0A6J3H8A1-F1
#
_cell.length_a   1.000
_cell.length_b   1.000
_cell.length_c   1.000
_cell.angle_alpha   90.00
_cell.angle_beta   90.00
_cell.angle_gamma   90.00
#
_symmetry.space_group_name_H-M   'P 1'
#
loop_
_entity.id
_entity.type
_entity.pdbx_description
1 polymer ?
#
loop_
_entity_poly.entity_id
_entity_poly.type
_entity_poly.pdbx_seq_one_letter_code
_entity_poly.pdbx_strand_id
1 'polypeptide(L)'
;MRSRSNSGVRLDGYARLVQQTILCHQNPVTGLLPASYDQKDAWVRDNVYSILAVWGLGLAYRKNADRDEDKAKAYELEQSVVKLMRGLLHCMIRQVDKVESFKHSQSTKDSLHAKYNTKTCATVVGDDQWGHLQLDATSVYLLFLAQMTASGLHIIHSLDEVNFIQNLVFYIEAAYKTADFGIWERGDKTNQGISELNASSVGMAKAALEALDELDLFGVKGGPQSVIHVLADEVQHCQSILNSLLPRASTSKEVDASLLSVVSFPAFAVEDSQLVELTKQEIITKLQGRYGCCRFLRDGYKTPKEDPNRLYYEPAELKLFENIECEWPLFWTYFILDGVFSGNAEQVQEYREALEAVLIKGKNGVPLLPELYSVPPDRVDEEYQNPHTVDRVPMGKLPHMWGQSLYILGSLMAEGFLAPGEIDPLNRRFSTVPKPDVVVQVSILAETEEIKSILKDKGIDVETIAEVYPIRVQPARILSHIYSSLGCNNKMKLSGRPYRHMGVLGTSKLYDIRKTIFTFTPQFIDQQQFYLALDNKMIVEMLRTDLSYLCSRWRMTGQPTITFPVSHTMLDEDGTSLNSSILAALRKMQDGYFGGARIQTGKLSEFLTTSCCTHLSFMDPGPESKLYSEDYDDNDEDLESGNWVNDYDSTSHARCGDEVAHYLDHLLAHTAPHPKLAPTSQKGGLNRFRAAVQTTCDLMSLVTKAKELHVQNVHMYLPMKLFQASRPSFNLLDSPHPRQEDQVPSVRVEIHLPRDQSGEVDFKALVLQLKETSSLQEQADILYILYTMKGPDWNTELYNEGSATVRELLTELYGKVGEIRHWGLIRYISGILRKKVEALDEACTDLLSHQKHLTVGLPPEPREKTISAPLPYEALTQLIDEASEGDMSISILTQEIMVYLAMYMRTQPGLFAEMFRLRIGLIIQVMATELAHSLRCSAEEAMEGLMNLSPSAMKNLLHHILSGKEFGVERSVRPTDSNVSPAISIHEIGAVGATKTERTGIMQLKSEIKQSPGTSMTPSSGSFLSAYDQQSSKDSRQGQWQRRRRLDGALNRVPIGFYQKVWKVLQKCHGLSVEGFVLPSSTTREMTPGEIKFSVHVESVLNRVPQPEYRQLLVEAILVLTMLADIEIHSIGSIIAVEKIVHIANDLFLQEQKTLGADDIMLAKDPASGICTLLYDSAPSGRFGTMTYLSKAAATYVQEFLPHSICAMQ
;
A
#
# COMPACT_ATOMS: atom_id res chain seq x y z
N MET A 1 12.44 -17.89 64.30
CA MET A 1 11.96 -17.02 63.20
C MET A 1 13.11 -16.73 62.27
N ARG A 2 13.21 -17.40 61.11
CA ARG A 2 14.25 -17.09 60.10
C ARG A 2 13.84 -15.83 59.33
N SER A 3 14.69 -14.81 59.31
CA SER A 3 14.48 -13.53 58.62
C SER A 3 14.21 -13.75 57.13
N ARG A 4 13.21 -13.05 56.58
CA ARG A 4 12.92 -13.04 55.13
C ARG A 4 14.08 -12.36 54.39
N SER A 5 14.35 -12.75 53.14
CA SER A 5 15.35 -12.10 52.29
C SER A 5 14.99 -10.63 52.05
N ASN A 6 15.99 -9.75 51.90
CA ASN A 6 15.76 -8.32 51.62
C ASN A 6 14.96 -8.12 50.31
N SER A 7 15.12 -9.03 49.34
CA SER A 7 14.33 -9.10 48.10
C SER A 7 12.84 -9.34 48.39
N GLY A 8 12.50 -10.32 49.24
CA GLY A 8 11.12 -10.61 49.63
C GLY A 8 10.43 -9.43 50.30
N VAL A 9 11.15 -8.67 51.15
CA VAL A 9 10.59 -7.46 51.80
C VAL A 9 10.30 -6.35 50.80
N ARG A 10 11.15 -6.15 49.79
CA ARG A 10 10.91 -5.17 48.71
C ARG A 10 9.74 -5.56 47.82
N LEU A 11 9.63 -6.83 47.44
CA LEU A 11 8.48 -7.35 46.68
C LEU A 11 7.16 -7.22 47.45
N ASP A 12 7.16 -7.41 48.78
CA ASP A 12 6.00 -7.10 49.63
C ASP A 12 5.64 -5.61 49.61
N GLY A 13 6.63 -4.72 49.44
CA GLY A 13 6.42 -3.29 49.21
C GLY A 13 5.66 -3.02 47.91
N TYR A 14 6.12 -3.60 46.79
CA TYR A 14 5.43 -3.50 45.50
C TYR A 14 4.05 -4.14 45.52
N ALA A 15 3.88 -5.28 46.19
CA ALA A 15 2.57 -5.92 46.36
C ALA A 15 1.58 -5.01 47.09
N ARG A 16 2.01 -4.32 48.16
CA ARG A 16 1.19 -3.32 48.83
C ARG A 16 0.85 -2.14 47.92
N LEU A 17 1.80 -1.66 47.13
CA LEU A 17 1.59 -0.58 46.17
C LEU A 17 0.54 -0.97 45.14
N VAL A 18 0.74 -2.10 44.44
CA VAL A 18 -0.20 -2.66 43.46
C VAL A 18 -1.59 -2.89 44.06
N GLN A 19 -1.66 -3.43 45.28
CA GLN A 19 -2.94 -3.66 45.95
C GLN A 19 -3.67 -2.35 46.29
N GLN A 20 -2.94 -1.31 46.68
CA GLN A 20 -3.52 -0.02 47.09
C GLN A 20 -3.88 0.89 45.90
N THR A 21 -3.22 0.73 44.74
CA THR A 21 -3.40 1.63 43.58
C THR A 21 -4.11 0.99 42.40
N ILE A 22 -4.03 -0.32 42.19
CA ILE A 22 -4.57 -1.01 41.00
C ILE A 22 -5.60 -2.06 41.40
N LEU A 23 -5.20 -3.12 42.13
CA LEU A 23 -6.08 -4.27 42.38
C LEU A 23 -7.27 -3.94 43.29
N CYS A 24 -7.20 -2.89 44.12
CA CYS A 24 -8.34 -2.40 44.89
C CYS A 24 -9.53 -1.95 44.01
N HIS A 25 -9.29 -1.65 42.73
CA HIS A 25 -10.32 -1.24 41.77
C HIS A 25 -10.78 -2.39 40.86
N GLN A 26 -10.11 -3.54 40.88
CA GLN A 26 -10.43 -4.66 40.00
C GLN A 26 -11.79 -5.25 40.32
N ASN A 27 -12.65 -5.39 39.30
CA ASN A 27 -13.95 -6.00 39.49
C ASN A 27 -13.81 -7.49 39.86
N PRO A 28 -14.44 -7.96 40.95
CA PRO A 28 -14.26 -9.31 41.45
C PRO A 28 -14.97 -10.37 40.58
N VAL A 29 -15.79 -10.00 39.60
CA VAL A 29 -16.49 -10.94 38.71
C VAL A 29 -15.83 -10.92 37.33
N THR A 30 -15.81 -9.77 36.68
CA THR A 30 -15.31 -9.62 35.29
C THR A 30 -13.80 -9.49 35.20
N GLY A 31 -13.12 -9.12 36.30
CA GLY A 31 -11.69 -8.79 36.29
C GLY A 31 -11.35 -7.42 35.70
N LEU A 32 -12.33 -6.69 35.15
CA LEU A 32 -12.11 -5.40 34.52
C LEU A 32 -11.79 -4.30 35.54
N LEU A 33 -10.97 -3.34 35.12
CA LEU A 33 -10.63 -2.12 35.84
C LEU A 33 -11.42 -0.93 35.24
N PRO A 34 -12.02 -0.07 36.08
CA PRO A 34 -12.54 1.21 35.61
C PRO A 34 -11.38 2.13 35.19
N ALA A 35 -11.63 3.19 34.41
CA ALA A 35 -10.60 4.18 34.08
C ALA A 35 -10.20 5.06 35.28
N SER A 36 -11.14 5.35 36.18
CA SER A 36 -10.88 6.03 37.45
C SER A 36 -12.02 5.80 38.46
N TYR A 37 -11.95 6.43 39.63
CA TYR A 37 -13.06 6.40 40.59
C TYR A 37 -14.36 7.02 40.02
N ASP A 38 -14.21 8.11 39.27
CA ASP A 38 -15.33 8.85 38.67
C ASP A 38 -15.75 8.27 37.31
N GLN A 39 -14.81 7.75 36.54
CA GLN A 39 -15.05 7.10 35.24
C GLN A 39 -15.08 5.58 35.39
N LYS A 40 -16.30 5.05 35.54
CA LYS A 40 -16.53 3.64 35.90
C LYS A 40 -16.45 2.65 34.74
N ASP A 41 -16.30 3.13 33.51
CA ASP A 41 -16.18 2.28 32.33
C ASP A 41 -14.76 1.75 32.17
N ALA A 42 -14.63 0.58 31.55
CA ALA A 42 -13.38 -0.13 31.32
C ALA A 42 -12.93 0.08 29.88
N TRP A 43 -11.88 0.88 29.67
CA TRP A 43 -11.22 1.02 28.38
C TRP A 43 -10.26 -0.14 28.16
N VAL A 44 -10.26 -0.73 26.96
CA VAL A 44 -9.40 -1.88 26.61
C VAL A 44 -7.94 -1.54 26.85
N ARG A 45 -7.46 -0.41 26.29
CA ARG A 45 -6.08 0.06 26.41
C ARG A 45 -5.66 0.27 27.87
N ASP A 46 -6.43 1.05 28.62
CA ASP A 46 -6.14 1.34 30.03
C ASP A 46 -6.10 0.06 30.87
N ASN A 47 -6.98 -0.90 30.60
CA ASN A 47 -7.00 -2.20 31.29
C ASN A 47 -5.73 -3.02 31.01
N VAL A 48 -5.34 -3.14 29.73
CA VAL A 48 -4.15 -3.89 29.33
C VAL A 48 -2.88 -3.26 29.91
N TYR A 49 -2.71 -1.94 29.82
CA TYR A 49 -1.55 -1.28 30.41
C TYR A 49 -1.54 -1.34 31.94
N SER A 50 -2.69 -1.20 32.59
CA SER A 50 -2.79 -1.21 34.06
C SER A 50 -2.48 -2.58 34.67
N ILE A 51 -2.76 -3.68 33.95
CA ILE A 51 -2.50 -5.03 34.45
C ILE A 51 -1.03 -5.45 34.33
N LEU A 52 -0.20 -4.72 33.58
CA LEU A 52 1.21 -5.06 33.37
C LEU A 52 2.04 -5.06 34.66
N ALA A 53 1.79 -4.12 35.59
CA ALA A 53 2.45 -4.14 36.88
C ALA A 53 2.11 -5.38 37.71
N VAL A 54 0.87 -5.87 37.62
CA VAL A 54 0.40 -7.09 38.30
C VAL A 54 1.08 -8.32 37.69
N TRP A 55 1.13 -8.37 36.35
CA TRP A 55 1.83 -9.43 35.61
C TRP A 55 3.33 -9.46 35.93
N GLY A 56 4.01 -8.31 35.82
CA GLY A 56 5.43 -8.19 36.15
C GLY A 56 5.73 -8.55 37.60
N LEU A 57 4.89 -8.11 38.55
CA LEU A 57 5.04 -8.50 39.96
C LEU A 57 4.83 -10.00 40.18
N GLY A 58 3.85 -10.61 39.49
CA GLY A 58 3.62 -12.06 39.52
C GLY A 58 4.84 -12.84 39.03
N LEU A 59 5.42 -12.43 37.90
CA LEU A 59 6.67 -13.00 37.37
C LEU A 59 7.84 -12.81 38.35
N ALA A 60 7.97 -11.63 38.97
CA ALA A 60 9.03 -11.35 39.94
C ALA A 60 8.91 -12.25 41.18
N TYR A 61 7.69 -12.48 41.69
CA TYR A 61 7.47 -13.46 42.77
C TYR A 61 7.77 -14.88 42.30
N ARG A 62 7.33 -15.27 41.10
CA ARG A 62 7.58 -16.61 40.52
C ARG A 62 9.08 -16.91 40.45
N LYS A 63 9.90 -15.93 40.02
CA LYS A 63 11.36 -16.04 39.91
C LYS A 63 12.07 -16.07 41.27
N ASN A 64 11.63 -15.23 42.22
CA ASN A 64 12.30 -15.02 43.51
C ASN A 64 11.59 -15.76 44.67
N ALA A 65 10.78 -16.77 44.38
CA ALA A 65 9.98 -17.48 45.40
C ALA A 65 10.87 -18.32 46.32
N ASP A 66 11.13 -17.81 47.53
CA ASP A 66 11.86 -18.52 48.58
C ASP A 66 10.93 -19.42 49.44
N ARG A 67 9.63 -19.14 49.44
CA ARG A 67 8.61 -19.80 50.28
C ARG A 67 7.35 -20.16 49.47
N ASP A 68 6.59 -21.12 49.98
CA ASP A 68 5.29 -21.48 49.39
C ASP A 68 4.29 -20.31 49.40
N GLU A 69 4.37 -19.42 50.40
CA GLU A 69 3.60 -18.16 50.43
C GLU A 69 3.90 -17.26 49.23
N ASP A 70 5.15 -17.21 48.77
CA ASP A 70 5.56 -16.36 47.64
C ASP A 70 5.04 -16.96 46.31
N LYS A 71 5.02 -18.30 46.21
CA LYS A 71 4.40 -19.01 45.08
C LYS A 71 2.89 -18.82 45.05
N ALA A 72 2.23 -18.85 46.21
CA ALA A 72 0.80 -18.59 46.32
C ALA A 72 0.45 -17.16 45.86
N LYS A 73 1.23 -16.17 46.30
CA LYS A 73 1.10 -14.77 45.83
C LYS A 73 1.31 -14.63 44.33
N ALA A 74 2.35 -15.27 43.77
CA ALA A 74 2.58 -15.27 42.33
C ALA A 74 1.34 -15.78 41.58
N TYR A 75 0.81 -16.93 42.01
CA TYR A 75 -0.40 -17.52 41.42
C TYR A 75 -1.62 -16.59 41.53
N GLU A 76 -1.87 -15.98 42.70
CA GLU A 76 -2.99 -15.04 42.89
C GLU A 76 -2.89 -13.84 41.94
N LEU A 77 -1.71 -13.23 41.82
CA LEU A 77 -1.47 -12.11 40.91
C LEU A 77 -1.69 -12.51 39.45
N GLU A 78 -1.18 -13.68 39.05
CA GLU A 78 -1.36 -14.21 37.69
C GLU A 78 -2.82 -14.52 37.37
N GLN A 79 -3.59 -15.06 38.33
CA GLN A 79 -5.03 -15.28 38.15
C GLN A 79 -5.80 -13.96 38.02
N SER A 80 -5.38 -12.90 38.73
CA SER A 80 -5.91 -11.55 38.53
C SER A 80 -5.65 -11.03 37.11
N VAL A 81 -4.48 -11.30 36.53
CA VAL A 81 -4.14 -10.95 35.13
C VAL A 81 -5.03 -11.73 34.15
N VAL A 82 -5.08 -13.06 34.28
CA VAL A 82 -5.89 -13.94 33.42
C VAL A 82 -7.36 -13.51 33.44
N LYS A 83 -7.89 -13.19 34.63
CA LYS A 83 -9.28 -12.77 34.79
C LYS A 83 -9.59 -11.48 34.03
N LEU A 84 -8.71 -10.47 34.10
CA LEU A 84 -8.89 -9.21 33.38
C LEU A 84 -8.85 -9.43 31.86
N MET A 85 -7.83 -10.15 31.38
CA MET A 85 -7.67 -10.42 29.94
C MET A 85 -8.87 -11.22 29.39
N ARG A 86 -9.37 -12.21 30.13
CA ARG A 86 -10.60 -12.94 29.78
C ARG A 86 -11.85 -12.07 29.85
N GLY A 87 -11.91 -11.10 30.77
CA GLY A 87 -12.98 -10.10 30.82
C GLY A 87 -13.06 -9.26 29.54
N LEU A 88 -11.91 -8.81 29.04
CA LEU A 88 -11.81 -8.09 27.76
C LEU A 88 -12.18 -9.00 26.57
N LEU A 89 -11.70 -10.25 26.56
CA LEU A 89 -12.09 -11.24 25.54
C LEU A 89 -13.62 -11.40 25.48
N HIS A 90 -14.27 -11.52 26.65
CA HIS A 90 -15.73 -11.65 26.72
C HIS A 90 -16.46 -10.41 26.19
N CYS A 91 -15.93 -9.21 26.44
CA CYS A 91 -16.44 -7.96 25.86
C CYS A 91 -16.37 -7.97 24.32
N MET A 92 -15.26 -8.44 23.74
CA MET A 92 -15.08 -8.48 22.29
C MET A 92 -15.93 -9.59 21.64
N ILE A 93 -15.99 -10.80 22.23
CA ILE A 93 -16.81 -11.91 21.71
C ILE A 93 -18.30 -11.54 21.64
N ARG A 94 -18.80 -10.71 22.57
CA ARG A 94 -20.18 -10.20 22.52
C ARG A 94 -20.49 -9.33 21.31
N GLN A 95 -19.47 -8.88 20.58
CA GLN A 95 -19.58 -8.08 19.37
C GLN A 95 -19.04 -8.85 18.14
N VAL A 96 -19.14 -10.19 18.14
CA VAL A 96 -18.64 -11.02 17.04
C VAL A 96 -19.19 -10.64 15.67
N ASP A 97 -20.46 -10.22 15.59
CA ASP A 97 -21.09 -9.78 14.33
C ASP A 97 -20.39 -8.52 13.75
N LYS A 98 -19.87 -7.65 14.62
CA LYS A 98 -19.08 -6.48 14.21
C LYS A 98 -17.74 -6.87 13.64
N VAL A 99 -17.05 -7.84 14.26
CA VAL A 99 -15.79 -8.39 13.73
C VAL A 99 -16.00 -8.93 12.32
N GLU A 100 -17.09 -9.68 12.11
CA GLU A 100 -17.45 -10.21 10.78
C GLU A 100 -17.68 -9.10 9.76
N SER A 101 -18.49 -8.09 10.09
CA SER A 101 -18.79 -6.98 9.17
C SER A 101 -17.58 -6.10 8.87
N PHE A 102 -16.73 -5.85 9.86
CA PHE A 102 -15.57 -4.97 9.73
C PHE A 102 -14.49 -5.50 8.78
N LYS A 103 -14.33 -6.84 8.67
CA LYS A 103 -13.39 -7.47 7.71
C LYS A 103 -13.61 -7.01 6.26
N HIS A 104 -14.83 -6.59 5.94
CA HIS A 104 -15.22 -6.09 4.64
C HIS A 104 -15.38 -4.56 4.61
N SER A 105 -16.08 -3.99 5.60
CA SER A 105 -16.45 -2.57 5.55
C SER A 105 -15.35 -1.61 5.99
N GLN A 106 -14.49 -2.03 6.95
CA GLN A 106 -13.51 -1.18 7.63
C GLN A 106 -14.12 0.15 8.15
N SER A 107 -15.43 0.15 8.43
CA SER A 107 -16.19 1.36 8.77
C SER A 107 -16.18 1.62 10.28
N THR A 108 -16.35 2.88 10.68
CA THR A 108 -16.47 3.24 12.10
C THR A 108 -17.68 2.58 12.77
N LYS A 109 -18.79 2.39 12.05
CA LYS A 109 -20.03 1.79 12.58
C LYS A 109 -19.86 0.31 12.93
N ASP A 110 -19.10 -0.41 12.10
CA ASP A 110 -18.85 -1.83 12.28
C ASP A 110 -17.64 -2.09 13.19
N SER A 111 -17.02 -1.05 13.74
CA SER A 111 -15.87 -1.19 14.64
C SER A 111 -16.25 -1.70 16.02
N LEU A 112 -15.33 -2.43 16.65
CA LEU A 112 -15.46 -2.85 18.05
C LEU A 112 -15.46 -1.62 18.96
N HIS A 113 -16.27 -1.66 20.01
CA HIS A 113 -16.21 -0.60 21.03
C HIS A 113 -14.88 -0.62 21.78
N ALA A 114 -14.34 0.56 22.07
CA ALA A 114 -13.08 0.69 22.81
C ALA A 114 -13.27 0.64 24.34
N LYS A 115 -14.52 0.78 24.83
CA LYS A 115 -14.86 0.84 26.25
C LYS A 115 -16.14 0.07 26.60
N TYR A 116 -16.17 -0.49 27.81
CA TYR A 116 -17.20 -1.40 28.26
C TYR A 116 -17.66 -1.13 29.68
N ASN A 117 -18.84 -1.64 30.02
CA ASN A 117 -19.31 -1.62 31.39
C ASN A 117 -18.48 -2.60 32.23
N THR A 118 -17.79 -2.09 33.25
CA THR A 118 -16.91 -2.87 34.13
C THR A 118 -17.61 -4.05 34.82
N LYS A 119 -18.93 -3.99 35.06
CA LYS A 119 -19.68 -5.05 35.76
C LYS A 119 -20.35 -6.05 34.82
N THR A 120 -20.83 -5.60 33.67
CA THR A 120 -21.70 -6.41 32.79
C THR A 120 -21.04 -6.80 31.48
N CYS A 121 -19.87 -6.25 31.14
CA CYS A 121 -19.19 -6.40 29.85
C CYS A 121 -20.01 -5.90 28.64
N ALA A 122 -21.07 -5.12 28.87
CA ALA A 122 -21.89 -4.53 27.81
C ALA A 122 -21.25 -3.25 27.24
N THR A 123 -21.68 -2.87 26.04
CA THR A 123 -21.40 -1.56 25.47
C THR A 123 -22.04 -0.47 26.34
N VAL A 124 -21.41 0.71 26.42
CA VAL A 124 -21.83 1.81 27.32
C VAL A 124 -22.33 3.06 26.59
N VAL A 125 -22.10 3.13 25.28
CA VAL A 125 -22.52 4.23 24.40
C VAL A 125 -22.94 3.64 23.04
N GLY A 126 -23.64 4.41 22.20
CA GLY A 126 -23.98 4.01 20.83
C GLY A 126 -22.76 3.96 19.89
N ASP A 127 -22.95 3.38 18.70
CA ASP A 127 -21.88 3.18 17.69
C ASP A 127 -21.35 4.50 17.09
N ASP A 128 -22.17 5.54 17.05
CA ASP A 128 -21.88 6.86 16.48
C ASP A 128 -21.59 7.93 17.54
N GLN A 129 -21.66 7.57 18.82
CA GLN A 129 -21.55 8.51 19.95
C GLN A 129 -20.13 8.69 20.48
N TRP A 130 -19.18 7.87 20.02
CA TRP A 130 -17.79 7.88 20.49
C TRP A 130 -16.84 7.41 19.41
N GLY A 131 -15.58 7.85 19.48
CA GLY A 131 -14.49 7.39 18.61
C GLY A 131 -14.07 5.96 18.93
N HIS A 132 -14.93 4.98 18.64
CA HIS A 132 -14.73 3.55 18.96
C HIS A 132 -13.67 2.87 18.12
N LEU A 133 -13.54 3.27 16.85
CA LEU A 133 -12.54 2.71 15.96
C LEU A 133 -11.14 3.12 16.45
N GLN A 134 -10.55 2.25 17.26
CA GLN A 134 -9.25 2.38 17.91
C GLN A 134 -8.48 1.08 17.67
N LEU A 135 -7.73 1.02 16.58
CA LEU A 135 -7.01 -0.20 16.22
C LEU A 135 -5.85 -0.47 17.18
N ASP A 136 -5.28 0.57 17.80
CA ASP A 136 -4.30 0.45 18.87
C ASP A 136 -4.81 -0.36 20.06
N ALA A 137 -6.08 -0.19 20.44
CA ALA A 137 -6.65 -0.81 21.62
C ALA A 137 -6.82 -2.33 21.45
N THR A 138 -7.35 -2.77 20.32
CA THR A 138 -7.43 -4.20 19.97
C THR A 138 -6.03 -4.80 19.80
N SER A 139 -5.12 -4.06 19.16
CA SER A 139 -3.76 -4.52 18.90
C SER A 139 -2.94 -4.68 20.18
N VAL A 140 -3.02 -3.75 21.13
CA VAL A 140 -2.28 -3.88 22.41
C VAL A 140 -2.80 -5.06 23.24
N TYR A 141 -4.11 -5.35 23.19
CA TYR A 141 -4.67 -6.55 23.80
C TYR A 141 -4.08 -7.82 23.18
N LEU A 142 -4.01 -7.88 21.84
CA LEU A 142 -3.45 -9.03 21.12
C LEU A 142 -1.95 -9.20 21.35
N LEU A 143 -1.18 -8.11 21.36
CA LEU A 143 0.25 -8.12 21.67
C LEU A 143 0.49 -8.70 23.07
N PHE A 144 -0.23 -8.25 24.09
CA PHE A 144 -0.04 -8.76 25.44
C PHE A 144 -0.70 -10.11 25.68
N LEU A 145 -1.75 -10.48 24.95
CA LEU A 145 -2.22 -11.87 24.90
C LEU A 145 -1.08 -12.78 24.47
N ALA A 146 -0.34 -12.41 23.42
CA ALA A 146 0.79 -13.18 22.92
C ALA A 146 1.94 -13.25 23.93
N GLN A 147 2.40 -12.12 24.45
CA GLN A 147 3.49 -12.05 25.43
C GLN A 147 3.15 -12.81 26.73
N MET A 148 1.91 -12.67 27.24
CA MET A 148 1.46 -13.35 28.45
C MET A 148 1.33 -14.87 28.24
N THR A 149 0.83 -15.30 27.08
CA THR A 149 0.77 -16.73 26.71
C THR A 149 2.16 -17.33 26.62
N ALA A 150 3.11 -16.64 25.95
CA ALA A 150 4.51 -17.03 25.89
C ALA A 150 5.20 -17.08 27.27
N SER A 151 4.77 -16.25 28.23
CA SER A 151 5.22 -16.30 29.63
C SER A 151 4.60 -17.43 30.46
N GLY A 152 3.70 -18.23 29.86
CA GLY A 152 3.06 -19.38 30.47
C GLY A 152 1.69 -19.13 31.09
N LEU A 153 1.06 -17.96 30.86
CA LEU A 153 -0.33 -17.74 31.29
C LEU A 153 -1.31 -18.41 30.33
N HIS A 154 -2.28 -19.14 30.88
CA HIS A 154 -3.33 -19.79 30.10
C HIS A 154 -4.57 -18.90 30.05
N ILE A 155 -4.72 -18.14 28.96
CA ILE A 155 -5.79 -17.14 28.80
C ILE A 155 -6.92 -17.66 27.89
N ILE A 156 -6.60 -18.36 26.80
CA ILE A 156 -7.55 -18.90 25.82
C ILE A 156 -7.88 -20.35 26.16
N HIS A 157 -9.16 -20.73 26.14
CA HIS A 157 -9.64 -22.00 26.71
C HIS A 157 -10.35 -22.92 25.70
N SER A 158 -10.66 -22.46 24.49
CA SER A 158 -11.35 -23.27 23.48
C SER A 158 -10.93 -22.93 22.06
N LEU A 159 -11.13 -23.86 21.12
CA LEU A 159 -10.89 -23.63 19.69
C LEU A 159 -11.84 -22.58 19.11
N ASP A 160 -13.03 -22.40 19.69
CA ASP A 160 -13.92 -21.29 19.35
C ASP A 160 -13.27 -19.94 19.67
N GLU A 161 -12.65 -19.81 20.85
CA GLU A 161 -11.90 -18.61 21.23
C GLU A 161 -10.65 -18.43 20.34
N VAL A 162 -9.95 -19.50 19.96
CA VAL A 162 -8.83 -19.44 18.98
C VAL A 162 -9.30 -18.86 17.65
N ASN A 163 -10.38 -19.40 17.07
CA ASN A 163 -10.94 -18.90 15.81
C ASN A 163 -11.38 -17.44 15.91
N PHE A 164 -11.91 -17.02 17.07
CA PHE A 164 -12.22 -15.61 17.32
C PHE A 164 -10.96 -14.74 17.31
N ILE A 165 -9.87 -15.16 17.99
CA ILE A 165 -8.59 -14.44 17.94
C ILE A 165 -8.02 -14.39 16.51
N GLN A 166 -8.12 -15.48 15.74
CA GLN A 166 -7.73 -15.49 14.32
C GLN A 166 -8.54 -14.49 13.49
N ASN A 167 -9.82 -14.26 13.80
CA ASN A 167 -10.60 -13.21 13.13
C ASN A 167 -10.25 -11.80 13.63
N LEU A 168 -9.80 -11.64 14.88
CA LEU A 168 -9.23 -10.36 15.33
C LEU A 168 -7.90 -10.05 14.64
N VAL A 169 -7.13 -11.05 14.23
CA VAL A 169 -5.96 -10.83 13.34
C VAL A 169 -6.43 -10.20 12.02
N PHE A 170 -7.47 -10.75 11.38
CA PHE A 170 -8.03 -10.16 10.15
C PHE A 170 -8.65 -8.78 10.36
N TYR A 171 -9.09 -8.49 11.58
CA TYR A 171 -9.59 -7.17 11.97
C TYR A 171 -8.46 -6.12 11.98
N ILE A 172 -7.26 -6.48 12.46
CA ILE A 172 -6.13 -5.54 12.58
C ILE A 172 -5.16 -5.56 11.40
N GLU A 173 -5.16 -6.60 10.54
CA GLU A 173 -4.25 -6.69 9.40
C GLU A 173 -4.42 -5.53 8.41
N ALA A 174 -5.61 -4.94 8.32
CA ALA A 174 -5.91 -3.77 7.49
C ALA A 174 -5.48 -2.42 8.11
N ALA A 175 -4.82 -2.41 9.28
CA ALA A 175 -4.48 -1.17 9.98
C ALA A 175 -3.63 -0.19 9.15
N TYR A 176 -2.83 -0.68 8.20
CA TYR A 176 -2.03 0.14 7.28
C TYR A 176 -2.86 1.05 6.36
N LYS A 177 -4.17 0.77 6.19
CA LYS A 177 -5.08 1.53 5.32
C LYS A 177 -6.34 2.04 6.01
N THR A 178 -6.63 1.59 7.23
CA THR A 178 -7.82 2.01 7.97
C THR A 178 -7.52 3.21 8.86
N ALA A 179 -8.13 4.36 8.52
CA ALA A 179 -8.10 5.54 9.37
C ALA A 179 -8.90 5.32 10.66
N ASP A 180 -8.34 5.73 11.80
CA ASP A 180 -8.93 5.50 13.13
C ASP A 180 -8.89 6.77 14.01
N PHE A 181 -9.39 6.67 15.23
CA PHE A 181 -9.39 7.80 16.18
C PHE A 181 -8.09 7.90 17.00
N GLY A 182 -7.16 6.96 16.79
CA GLY A 182 -5.88 6.88 17.49
C GLY A 182 -6.01 6.71 19.01
N ILE A 183 -4.85 6.68 19.66
CA ILE A 183 -4.73 6.42 21.10
C ILE A 183 -5.38 7.50 21.99
N TRP A 184 -5.60 8.69 21.43
CA TRP A 184 -6.21 9.83 22.10
C TRP A 184 -7.70 10.00 21.82
N GLU A 185 -8.29 9.09 21.02
CA GLU A 185 -9.74 9.04 20.76
C GLU A 185 -10.29 10.27 20.01
N ARG A 186 -9.43 10.97 19.25
CA ARG A 186 -9.73 12.23 18.56
C ARG A 186 -9.68 12.15 17.04
N GLY A 187 -8.92 11.18 16.52
CA GLY A 187 -8.56 11.15 15.11
C GLY A 187 -7.63 12.31 14.79
N ASP A 188 -8.04 13.18 13.88
CA ASP A 188 -7.29 14.37 13.52
C ASP A 188 -7.15 15.38 14.68
N LYS A 189 -6.11 16.20 14.63
CA LYS A 189 -5.81 17.11 15.75
C LYS A 189 -6.89 18.15 16.04
N THR A 190 -7.76 18.46 15.08
CA THR A 190 -8.85 19.44 15.27
C THR A 190 -9.95 18.84 16.14
N ASN A 191 -9.93 17.51 16.32
CA ASN A 191 -10.89 16.76 17.12
C ASN A 191 -12.30 17.11 16.65
N GLN A 192 -12.59 16.87 15.37
CA GLN A 192 -13.92 17.10 14.76
C GLN A 192 -14.61 15.78 14.38
N GLY A 193 -14.16 14.67 14.97
CA GLY A 193 -14.67 13.33 14.64
C GLY A 193 -14.14 12.80 13.30
N ILE A 194 -13.04 13.36 12.79
CA ILE A 194 -12.41 12.93 11.53
C ILE A 194 -11.33 11.92 11.85
N SER A 195 -11.49 10.67 11.41
CA SER A 195 -10.46 9.63 11.53
C SER A 195 -9.27 9.92 10.61
N GLU A 196 -8.07 9.55 11.05
CA GLU A 196 -6.86 9.61 10.23
C GLU A 196 -5.98 8.38 10.44
N LEU A 197 -5.01 8.16 9.56
CA LEU A 197 -4.06 7.07 9.74
C LEU A 197 -3.04 7.45 10.82
N ASN A 198 -3.13 6.82 12.00
CA ASN A 198 -2.25 7.08 13.14
C ASN A 198 -1.11 6.05 13.19
N ALA A 199 0.14 6.52 13.19
CA ALA A 199 1.32 5.66 13.28
C ALA A 199 1.36 4.84 14.59
N SER A 200 0.79 5.35 15.68
CA SER A 200 0.61 4.61 16.94
C SER A 200 -0.20 3.31 16.74
N SER A 201 -1.29 3.40 15.98
CA SER A 201 -2.19 2.28 15.72
C SER A 201 -1.57 1.27 14.75
N VAL A 202 -0.97 1.75 13.65
CA VAL A 202 -0.26 0.90 12.68
C VAL A 202 0.91 0.17 13.34
N GLY A 203 1.68 0.88 14.18
CA GLY A 203 2.81 0.32 14.92
C GLY A 203 2.41 -0.77 15.90
N MET A 204 1.34 -0.53 16.66
CA MET A 204 0.82 -1.52 17.60
C MET A 204 0.24 -2.73 16.86
N ALA A 205 -0.49 -2.53 15.76
CA ALA A 205 -1.04 -3.61 14.93
C ALA A 205 0.08 -4.48 14.35
N LYS A 206 1.11 -3.87 13.75
CA LYS A 206 2.31 -4.60 13.29
C LYS A 206 2.89 -5.47 14.39
N ALA A 207 3.05 -4.90 15.58
CA ALA A 207 3.64 -5.63 16.69
C ALA A 207 2.78 -6.79 17.18
N ALA A 208 1.46 -6.62 17.21
CA ALA A 208 0.52 -7.69 17.54
C ALA A 208 0.54 -8.82 16.51
N LEU A 209 0.52 -8.47 15.22
CA LEU A 209 0.58 -9.41 14.11
C LEU A 209 1.85 -10.27 14.18
N GLU A 210 3.03 -9.65 14.31
CA GLU A 210 4.29 -10.37 14.44
C GLU A 210 4.39 -11.19 15.75
N ALA A 211 3.75 -10.75 16.84
CA ALA A 211 3.77 -11.49 18.10
C ALA A 211 2.86 -12.73 18.09
N LEU A 212 1.79 -12.71 17.29
CA LEU A 212 0.84 -13.80 17.16
C LEU A 212 1.24 -14.83 16.11
N ASP A 213 2.08 -14.47 15.14
CA ASP A 213 2.46 -15.38 14.07
C ASP A 213 3.11 -16.65 14.61
N GLU A 214 2.56 -17.80 14.23
CA GLU A 214 2.97 -19.14 14.67
C GLU A 214 2.90 -19.36 16.20
N LEU A 215 2.15 -18.52 16.92
CA LEU A 215 1.93 -18.67 18.36
C LEU A 215 0.81 -19.67 18.65
N ASP A 216 1.09 -20.65 19.51
CA ASP A 216 0.07 -21.54 20.08
C ASP A 216 -0.62 -20.88 21.28
N LEU A 217 -1.92 -20.57 21.14
CA LEU A 217 -2.72 -19.89 22.16
C LEU A 217 -3.00 -20.74 23.42
N PHE A 218 -2.79 -22.06 23.36
CA PHE A 218 -2.83 -22.93 24.55
C PHE A 218 -1.44 -23.12 25.18
N GLY A 219 -0.43 -22.40 24.68
CA GLY A 219 0.95 -22.48 25.13
C GLY A 219 1.53 -23.89 24.92
N VAL A 220 2.37 -24.34 25.86
CA VAL A 220 3.07 -25.64 25.77
C VAL A 220 2.16 -26.88 25.72
N LYS A 221 0.85 -26.71 25.96
CA LYS A 221 -0.15 -27.80 25.96
C LYS A 221 -1.01 -27.82 24.69
N GLY A 222 -0.81 -26.86 23.79
CA GLY A 222 -1.61 -26.77 22.58
C GLY A 222 -1.17 -27.72 21.49
N GLY A 223 -1.90 -27.65 20.38
CA GLY A 223 -1.64 -28.45 19.19
C GLY A 223 -1.81 -27.61 17.93
N PRO A 224 -1.64 -28.22 16.74
CA PRO A 224 -1.62 -27.47 15.49
C PRO A 224 -2.91 -26.68 15.18
N GLN A 225 -4.04 -26.99 15.82
CA GLN A 225 -5.31 -26.29 15.66
C GLN A 225 -5.43 -25.02 16.53
N SER A 226 -4.55 -24.82 17.52
CA SER A 226 -4.52 -23.63 18.38
C SER A 226 -3.45 -22.61 17.99
N VAL A 227 -2.76 -22.85 16.88
CA VAL A 227 -1.75 -21.96 16.29
C VAL A 227 -2.44 -20.85 15.50
N ILE A 228 -2.02 -19.61 15.72
CA ILE A 228 -2.45 -18.44 14.94
C ILE A 228 -1.50 -18.25 13.76
N HIS A 229 -2.06 -17.97 12.59
CA HIS A 229 -1.28 -17.70 11.38
C HIS A 229 -1.48 -16.26 10.92
N VAL A 230 -0.37 -15.60 10.58
CA VAL A 230 -0.36 -14.23 10.08
C VAL A 230 0.33 -14.18 8.72
N LEU A 231 -0.20 -13.35 7.81
CA LEU A 231 0.39 -13.17 6.50
C LEU A 231 1.51 -12.13 6.56
N ALA A 232 2.71 -12.55 6.16
CA ALA A 232 3.90 -11.70 6.14
C ALA A 232 3.75 -10.45 5.25
N ASP A 233 2.97 -10.54 4.16
CA ASP A 233 2.68 -9.41 3.28
C ASP A 233 1.95 -8.26 4.02
N GLU A 234 0.96 -8.58 4.86
CA GLU A 234 0.20 -7.58 5.65
C GLU A 234 1.10 -6.88 6.69
N VAL A 235 2.00 -7.63 7.32
CA VAL A 235 3.01 -7.07 8.25
C VAL A 235 3.94 -6.10 7.53
N GLN A 236 4.38 -6.43 6.32
CA GLN A 236 5.26 -5.56 5.53
C GLN A 236 4.56 -4.31 5.00
N HIS A 237 3.26 -4.36 4.71
CA HIS A 237 2.50 -3.14 4.43
C HIS A 237 2.50 -2.19 5.64
N CYS A 238 2.28 -2.70 6.86
CA CYS A 238 2.40 -1.90 8.08
C CYS A 238 3.81 -1.32 8.26
N GLN A 239 4.86 -2.10 7.99
CA GLN A 239 6.26 -1.64 8.05
C GLN A 239 6.53 -0.50 7.05
N SER A 240 6.02 -0.61 5.83
CA SER A 240 6.20 0.41 4.79
C SER A 240 5.53 1.73 5.18
N ILE A 241 4.31 1.66 5.73
CA ILE A 241 3.61 2.83 6.28
C ILE A 241 4.43 3.49 7.38
N LEU A 242 4.91 2.72 8.36
CA LEU A 242 5.65 3.28 9.49
C LEU A 242 6.92 4.00 9.03
N ASN A 243 7.66 3.44 8.06
CA ASN A 243 8.84 4.08 7.48
C ASN A 243 8.51 5.38 6.72
N SER A 244 7.32 5.48 6.16
CA SER A 244 6.83 6.67 5.44
C SER A 244 6.28 7.75 6.38
N LEU A 245 5.59 7.35 7.46
CA LEU A 245 5.00 8.27 8.43
C LEU A 245 6.07 8.88 9.36
N LEU A 246 6.89 8.04 10.00
CA LEU A 246 7.79 8.49 11.06
C LEU A 246 8.85 9.48 10.56
N PRO A 247 9.24 10.47 11.39
CA PRO A 247 8.87 10.68 12.79
C PRO A 247 7.48 11.31 13.01
N ARG A 248 6.71 11.58 11.93
CA ARG A 248 5.36 12.12 12.03
C ARG A 248 4.38 11.06 12.53
N ALA A 249 3.39 11.49 13.30
CA ALA A 249 2.39 10.58 13.83
C ALA A 249 1.21 10.38 12.87
N SER A 250 0.86 11.43 12.10
CA SER A 250 -0.23 11.41 11.13
C SER A 250 -0.09 12.57 10.14
N THR A 251 -1.08 12.77 9.26
CA THR A 251 -1.10 13.92 8.34
C THR A 251 -1.29 15.25 9.08
N SER A 252 -1.98 15.24 10.22
CA SER A 252 -2.29 16.43 11.01
C SER A 252 -1.41 16.61 12.25
N LYS A 253 -0.58 15.62 12.60
CA LYS A 253 0.35 15.66 13.74
C LYS A 253 1.79 15.41 13.27
N GLU A 254 2.61 16.46 13.28
CA GLU A 254 4.01 16.37 12.87
C GLU A 254 4.90 15.55 13.84
N VAL A 255 4.46 15.38 15.10
CA VAL A 255 5.06 14.47 16.10
C VAL A 255 4.02 14.18 17.20
N ASP A 256 4.08 13.01 17.83
CA ASP A 256 3.23 12.62 18.96
C ASP A 256 4.04 11.74 19.94
N ALA A 257 3.90 11.97 21.24
CA ALA A 257 4.65 11.24 22.26
C ALA A 257 4.22 9.76 22.40
N SER A 258 3.02 9.39 21.92
CA SER A 258 2.58 8.00 21.86
C SER A 258 3.45 7.12 20.94
N LEU A 259 4.21 7.72 20.02
CA LEU A 259 5.16 7.00 19.17
C LEU A 259 6.25 6.30 19.99
N LEU A 260 6.52 6.70 21.24
CA LEU A 260 7.39 5.96 22.17
C LEU A 260 6.92 4.51 22.37
N SER A 261 5.60 4.28 22.40
CA SER A 261 5.03 2.93 22.52
C SER A 261 5.22 2.06 21.26
N VAL A 262 5.56 2.70 20.13
CA VAL A 262 5.81 2.05 18.83
C VAL A 262 7.30 1.78 18.62
N VAL A 263 8.13 2.80 18.81
CA VAL A 263 9.59 2.72 18.57
C VAL A 263 10.34 2.02 19.71
N SER A 264 9.71 1.88 20.87
CA SER A 264 10.24 1.21 22.06
C SER A 264 9.19 0.28 22.66
N PHE A 265 9.31 -0.01 23.96
CA PHE A 265 8.37 -0.83 24.70
C PHE A 265 6.95 -0.21 24.65
N PRO A 266 5.90 -1.00 24.34
CA PRO A 266 5.92 -2.47 24.22
C PRO A 266 6.08 -3.01 22.79
N ALA A 267 5.90 -2.18 21.75
CA ALA A 267 5.74 -2.69 20.40
C ALA A 267 7.06 -3.07 19.72
N PHE A 268 8.12 -2.26 19.87
CA PHE A 268 9.38 -2.40 19.13
C PHE A 268 9.16 -2.60 17.61
N ALA A 269 8.21 -1.87 17.04
CA ALA A 269 7.68 -2.16 15.71
C ALA A 269 8.58 -1.67 14.57
N VAL A 270 9.55 -0.79 14.85
CA VAL A 270 10.40 -0.16 13.84
C VAL A 270 11.75 -0.86 13.77
N GLU A 271 12.11 -1.35 12.58
CA GLU A 271 13.37 -2.07 12.34
C GLU A 271 14.56 -1.12 12.10
N ASP A 272 14.32 0.10 11.62
CA ASP A 272 15.38 1.07 11.34
C ASP A 272 15.80 1.83 12.61
N SER A 273 16.99 1.50 13.12
CA SER A 273 17.59 2.15 14.29
C SER A 273 17.76 3.66 14.16
N GLN A 274 18.04 4.19 12.95
CA GLN A 274 18.20 5.62 12.73
C GLN A 274 16.85 6.33 12.83
N LEU A 275 15.80 5.70 12.28
CA LEU A 275 14.43 6.21 12.35
C LEU A 275 13.88 6.18 13.78
N VAL A 276 14.20 5.15 14.56
CA VAL A 276 13.89 5.05 15.99
C VAL A 276 14.50 6.24 16.73
N GLU A 277 15.80 6.49 16.55
CA GLU A 277 16.50 7.57 17.24
C GLU A 277 15.99 8.95 16.80
N LEU A 278 15.81 9.16 15.49
CA LEU A 278 15.22 10.39 14.95
C LEU A 278 13.85 10.68 15.58
N THR A 279 12.98 9.66 15.69
CA THR A 279 11.65 9.82 16.28
C THR A 279 11.74 10.18 17.77
N LYS A 280 12.63 9.54 18.53
CA LYS A 280 12.86 9.88 19.94
C LYS A 280 13.37 11.32 20.09
N GLN A 281 14.32 11.74 19.27
CA GLN A 281 14.87 13.10 19.31
C GLN A 281 13.83 14.17 18.96
N GLU A 282 12.95 13.91 17.98
CA GLU A 282 11.84 14.82 17.67
C GLU A 282 10.86 14.95 18.85
N ILE A 283 10.54 13.84 19.54
CA ILE A 283 9.68 13.86 20.73
C ILE A 283 10.35 14.65 21.87
N ILE A 284 11.63 14.38 22.16
CA ILE A 284 12.37 15.08 23.20
C ILE A 284 12.45 16.58 22.88
N THR A 285 12.84 16.92 21.65
CA THR A 285 13.10 18.31 21.25
C THR A 285 11.81 19.15 21.23
N LYS A 286 10.68 18.57 20.80
CA LYS A 286 9.44 19.33 20.58
C LYS A 286 8.39 19.17 21.66
N LEU A 287 8.38 18.05 22.37
CA LEU A 287 7.28 17.71 23.29
C LEU A 287 7.72 17.60 24.76
N GLN A 288 9.00 17.42 25.07
CA GLN A 288 9.45 17.31 26.46
C GLN A 288 9.39 18.66 27.18
N GLY A 289 8.82 18.66 28.38
CA GLY A 289 8.77 19.78 29.31
C GLY A 289 9.36 19.44 30.68
N ARG A 290 9.04 20.25 31.70
CA ARG A 290 9.60 20.14 33.06
C ARG A 290 8.91 19.08 33.94
N TYR A 291 7.77 18.54 33.51
CA TYR A 291 6.92 17.61 34.25
C TYR A 291 6.55 16.34 33.45
N GLY A 292 7.05 16.20 32.22
CA GLY A 292 6.72 15.10 31.32
C GLY A 292 6.85 15.51 29.86
N CYS A 293 6.10 14.85 28.97
CA CYS A 293 5.95 15.31 27.59
C CYS A 293 4.51 15.72 27.30
N CYS A 294 4.31 16.72 26.45
CA CYS A 294 3.02 16.98 25.82
C CYS A 294 2.64 15.80 24.91
N ARG A 295 1.34 15.57 24.68
CA ARG A 295 0.89 14.47 23.80
C ARG A 295 1.29 14.75 22.35
N PHE A 296 0.98 15.94 21.85
CA PHE A 296 1.38 16.49 20.55
C PHE A 296 1.27 18.02 20.61
N LEU A 297 1.82 18.72 19.62
CA LEU A 297 1.80 20.19 19.55
C LEU A 297 0.37 20.72 19.40
N ARG A 298 0.05 21.83 20.08
CA ARG A 298 -1.27 22.48 20.10
C ARG A 298 -2.40 21.58 20.61
N ASP A 299 -2.09 20.66 21.51
CA ASP A 299 -3.08 19.84 22.17
C ASP A 299 -3.82 20.62 23.28
N GLY A 300 -5.14 20.80 23.11
CA GLY A 300 -5.97 21.56 24.04
C GLY A 300 -6.40 20.82 25.30
N TYR A 301 -6.20 19.50 25.40
CA TYR A 301 -6.80 18.71 26.47
C TYR A 301 -6.39 19.15 27.87
N LYS A 302 -7.38 19.53 28.67
CA LYS A 302 -7.29 20.07 30.04
C LYS A 302 -6.40 21.31 30.17
N THR A 303 -6.13 21.99 29.06
CA THR A 303 -5.49 23.31 29.12
C THR A 303 -6.47 24.33 29.69
N PRO A 304 -5.99 25.42 30.33
CA PRO A 304 -6.89 26.43 30.90
C PRO A 304 -7.76 27.18 29.89
N LYS A 305 -7.47 27.07 28.59
CA LYS A 305 -8.21 27.72 27.51
C LYS A 305 -9.22 26.80 26.83
N GLU A 306 -9.20 25.50 27.11
CA GLU A 306 -10.18 24.54 26.57
C GLU A 306 -11.56 24.76 27.21
N ASP A 307 -12.61 24.73 26.40
CA ASP A 307 -13.98 24.64 26.91
C ASP A 307 -14.32 23.18 27.27
N PRO A 308 -14.45 22.84 28.57
CA PRO A 308 -14.69 21.46 28.99
C PRO A 308 -16.11 20.97 28.66
N ASN A 309 -17.02 21.86 28.24
CA ASN A 309 -18.40 21.49 27.91
C ASN A 309 -18.57 21.10 26.44
N ARG A 310 -17.50 21.20 25.63
CA ARG A 310 -17.55 20.94 24.20
C ARG A 310 -16.58 19.85 23.81
N LEU A 311 -17.07 18.89 23.01
CA LEU A 311 -16.25 17.77 22.54
C LEU A 311 -15.26 18.18 21.44
N TYR A 312 -15.65 19.11 20.57
CA TYR A 312 -14.90 19.49 19.36
C TYR A 312 -14.34 20.92 19.45
N TYR A 313 -13.18 21.16 18.85
CA TYR A 313 -12.55 22.48 18.87
C TYR A 313 -13.06 23.41 17.77
N GLU A 314 -13.05 24.72 18.05
CA GLU A 314 -13.13 25.69 16.96
C GLU A 314 -11.82 25.70 16.16
N PRO A 315 -11.85 25.94 14.83
CA PRO A 315 -10.64 25.94 14.00
C PRO A 315 -9.51 26.84 14.55
N ALA A 316 -9.85 28.03 15.06
CA ALA A 316 -8.87 28.98 15.58
C ALA A 316 -8.35 28.66 17.00
N GLU A 317 -8.97 27.70 17.71
CA GLU A 317 -8.68 27.39 19.12
C GLU A 317 -7.32 26.72 19.29
N LEU A 318 -6.87 25.92 18.31
CA LEU A 318 -5.59 25.21 18.34
C LEU A 318 -4.40 26.14 18.60
N LYS A 319 -4.41 27.35 18.03
CA LYS A 319 -3.34 28.33 18.26
C LYS A 319 -3.30 28.84 19.70
N LEU A 320 -4.44 28.85 20.41
CA LEU A 320 -4.51 29.25 21.81
C LEU A 320 -3.84 28.22 22.71
N PHE A 321 -3.77 26.95 22.31
CA PHE A 321 -3.15 25.90 23.12
C PHE A 321 -1.62 25.88 23.01
N GLU A 322 -1.05 26.56 22.01
CA GLU A 322 0.38 26.59 21.78
C GLU A 322 1.14 27.14 23.00
N ASN A 323 2.16 26.39 23.44
CA ASN A 323 3.02 26.65 24.61
C ASN A 323 2.36 26.43 25.98
N ILE A 324 1.06 26.12 26.04
CA ILE A 324 0.34 25.84 27.31
C ILE A 324 -0.17 24.41 27.38
N GLU A 325 0.20 23.56 26.43
CA GLU A 325 -0.21 22.16 26.37
C GLU A 325 0.15 21.42 27.66
N CYS A 326 -0.71 20.52 28.13
CA CYS A 326 -0.48 19.78 29.37
C CYS A 326 0.68 18.79 29.22
N GLU A 327 1.51 18.68 30.27
CA GLU A 327 2.66 17.77 30.31
C GLU A 327 2.29 16.48 31.05
N TRP A 328 2.61 15.32 30.46
CA TRP A 328 2.23 14.00 30.97
C TRP A 328 3.47 13.25 31.48
N PRO A 329 3.58 12.98 32.79
CA PRO A 329 4.72 12.25 33.36
C PRO A 329 4.73 10.77 32.95
N LEU A 330 3.63 10.27 32.35
CA LEU A 330 3.55 8.96 31.70
C LEU A 330 4.73 8.72 30.76
N PHE A 331 5.14 9.70 29.95
CA PHE A 331 6.16 9.49 28.93
C PHE A 331 7.57 9.29 29.51
N TRP A 332 7.84 9.81 30.71
CA TRP A 332 9.08 9.47 31.42
C TRP A 332 9.12 8.01 31.88
N THR A 333 7.96 7.37 32.14
CA THR A 333 7.93 5.93 32.40
C THR A 333 8.32 5.12 31.16
N TYR A 334 7.96 5.59 29.96
CA TYR A 334 8.43 4.99 28.70
C TYR A 334 9.93 5.17 28.53
N PHE A 335 10.51 6.34 28.83
CA PHE A 335 11.96 6.53 28.76
C PHE A 335 12.73 5.69 29.78
N ILE A 336 12.19 5.46 30.98
CA ILE A 336 12.78 4.52 31.95
C ILE A 336 12.81 3.10 31.35
N LEU A 337 11.69 2.63 30.83
CA LEU A 337 11.60 1.29 30.21
C LEU A 337 12.53 1.19 29.00
N ASP A 338 12.55 2.20 28.14
CA ASP A 338 13.46 2.29 26.99
C ASP A 338 14.94 2.21 27.42
N GLY A 339 15.32 2.93 28.48
CA GLY A 339 16.66 2.88 29.05
C GLY A 339 17.01 1.49 29.60
N VAL A 340 16.05 0.82 30.26
CA VAL A 340 16.21 -0.56 30.73
C VAL A 340 16.41 -1.53 29.57
N PHE A 341 15.60 -1.45 28.50
CA PHE A 341 15.68 -2.35 27.35
C PHE A 341 16.94 -2.11 26.49
N SER A 342 17.42 -0.87 26.43
CA SER A 342 18.66 -0.50 25.71
C SER A 342 19.94 -0.67 26.55
N GLY A 343 19.81 -0.90 27.87
CA GLY A 343 20.95 -0.96 28.79
C GLY A 343 21.56 0.40 29.12
N ASN A 344 20.84 1.50 28.87
CA ASN A 344 21.26 2.86 29.20
C ASN A 344 20.91 3.23 30.64
N ALA A 345 21.83 2.93 31.57
CA ALA A 345 21.64 3.20 33.00
C ALA A 345 21.58 4.70 33.35
N GLU A 346 22.23 5.57 32.57
CA GLU A 346 22.22 7.02 32.78
C GLU A 346 20.82 7.59 32.51
N GLN A 347 20.21 7.23 31.37
CA GLN A 347 18.83 7.58 31.04
C GLN A 347 17.84 7.08 32.08
N VAL A 348 18.00 5.83 32.56
CA VAL A 348 17.13 5.28 33.60
C VAL A 348 17.21 6.12 34.88
N GLN A 349 18.42 6.51 35.29
CA GLN A 349 18.60 7.29 36.52
C GLN A 349 18.04 8.72 36.37
N GLU A 350 18.32 9.38 35.26
CA GLU A 350 17.83 10.73 34.94
C GLU A 350 16.30 10.80 35.04
N TYR A 351 15.59 9.93 34.32
CA TYR A 351 14.14 9.96 34.31
C TYR A 351 13.52 9.44 35.61
N ARG A 352 14.21 8.59 36.38
CA ARG A 352 13.76 8.21 37.74
C ARG A 352 13.79 9.40 38.69
N GLU A 353 14.88 10.17 38.69
CA GLU A 353 15.01 11.37 39.51
C GLU A 353 13.97 12.43 39.12
N ALA A 354 13.77 12.64 37.80
CA ALA A 354 12.74 13.54 37.29
C ALA A 354 11.33 13.09 37.73
N LEU A 355 11.03 11.79 37.62
CA LEU A 355 9.73 11.24 38.01
C LEU A 355 9.50 11.35 39.53
N GLU A 356 10.52 11.11 40.36
CA GLU A 356 10.45 11.27 41.81
C GLU A 356 10.08 12.70 42.23
N ALA A 357 10.53 13.71 41.49
CA ALA A 357 10.21 15.11 41.74
C ALA A 357 8.73 15.47 41.47
N VAL A 358 8.04 14.69 40.63
CA VAL A 358 6.64 14.94 40.23
C VAL A 358 5.65 13.91 40.79
N LEU A 359 6.08 12.91 41.54
CA LEU A 359 5.16 11.97 42.20
C LEU A 359 4.40 12.63 43.36
N ILE A 360 3.09 12.39 43.44
CA ILE A 360 2.25 12.88 44.53
C ILE A 360 2.24 11.87 45.67
N LYS A 361 2.53 12.32 46.89
CA LYS A 361 2.48 11.47 48.09
C LYS A 361 1.03 11.34 48.58
N GLY A 362 0.42 10.19 48.35
CA GLY A 362 -0.91 9.83 48.85
C GLY A 362 -0.93 9.52 50.35
N LYS A 363 -2.06 8.95 50.82
CA LYS A 363 -2.20 8.49 52.21
C LYS A 363 -1.10 7.49 52.55
N ASN A 364 -0.52 7.60 53.75
CA ASN A 364 0.59 6.77 54.22
C ASN A 364 1.88 6.84 53.37
N GLY A 365 2.05 7.90 52.56
CA GLY A 365 3.26 8.13 51.76
C GLY A 365 3.35 7.31 50.47
N VAL A 366 2.23 6.72 50.01
CA VAL A 366 2.17 5.98 48.74
C VAL A 366 2.47 6.90 47.56
N PRO A 367 3.44 6.58 46.68
CA PRO A 367 3.71 7.38 45.49
C PRO A 367 2.61 7.17 44.44
N LEU A 368 1.97 8.27 44.04
CA LEU A 368 0.89 8.30 43.06
C LEU A 368 1.31 9.13 41.85
N LEU A 369 1.23 8.55 40.66
CA LEU A 369 1.47 9.24 39.41
C LEU A 369 0.19 9.96 38.94
N PRO A 370 0.19 11.29 38.78
CA PRO A 370 -0.94 12.00 38.20
C PRO A 370 -1.06 11.74 36.69
N GLU A 371 -2.23 12.02 36.12
CA GLU A 371 -2.46 11.97 34.68
C GLU A 371 -1.62 13.01 33.94
N LEU A 372 -1.66 14.27 34.38
CA LEU A 372 -0.95 15.37 33.74
C LEU A 372 -0.70 16.57 34.67
N TYR A 373 0.10 17.52 34.18
CA TYR A 373 0.39 18.82 34.77
C TYR A 373 -0.06 19.96 33.85
N SER A 374 -0.89 20.86 34.37
CA SER A 374 -1.49 21.98 33.63
C SER A 374 -1.01 23.33 34.16
N VAL A 375 -0.95 24.34 33.29
CA VAL A 375 -0.63 25.72 33.67
C VAL A 375 -1.78 26.26 34.56
N PRO A 376 -1.50 26.98 35.66
CA PRO A 376 -2.55 27.64 36.44
C PRO A 376 -3.34 28.66 35.59
N PRO A 377 -4.69 28.68 35.64
CA PRO A 377 -5.50 29.59 34.81
C PRO A 377 -5.15 31.07 34.94
N ASP A 378 -4.67 31.49 36.11
CA ASP A 378 -4.26 32.85 36.45
C ASP A 378 -2.86 33.23 35.93
N ARG A 379 -2.08 32.27 35.42
CA ARG A 379 -0.69 32.46 34.95
C ARG A 379 -0.49 32.13 33.46
N VAL A 380 -1.57 31.97 32.71
CA VAL A 380 -1.51 31.65 31.27
C VAL A 380 -0.79 32.74 30.47
N ASP A 381 -1.08 34.01 30.76
CA ASP A 381 -0.47 35.13 30.03
C ASP A 381 1.04 35.24 30.28
N GLU A 382 1.51 34.82 31.45
CA GLU A 382 2.95 34.74 31.78
C GLU A 382 3.63 33.64 30.97
N GLU A 383 3.00 32.46 30.86
CA GLU A 383 3.52 31.34 30.07
C GLU A 383 3.58 31.67 28.57
N TYR A 384 2.59 32.39 28.02
CA TYR A 384 2.68 32.84 26.62
C TYR A 384 3.83 33.81 26.37
N GLN A 385 4.14 34.69 27.33
CA GLN A 385 5.25 35.64 27.20
C GLN A 385 6.61 34.96 27.33
N ASN A 386 6.71 33.97 28.24
CA ASN A 386 7.94 33.23 28.50
C ASN A 386 7.61 31.73 28.60
N PRO A 387 7.55 31.00 27.48
CA PRO A 387 7.23 29.57 27.48
C PRO A 387 8.13 28.74 28.39
N HIS A 388 7.55 27.72 29.02
CA HIS A 388 8.20 26.76 29.92
C HIS A 388 8.71 27.33 31.25
N THR A 389 8.24 28.52 31.66
CA THR A 389 8.71 29.18 32.90
C THR A 389 7.74 29.06 34.07
N VAL A 390 6.45 28.88 33.82
CA VAL A 390 5.41 28.79 34.87
C VAL A 390 5.37 27.39 35.48
N ASP A 391 5.34 27.31 36.82
CA ASP A 391 5.15 26.05 37.54
C ASP A 391 3.73 25.52 37.35
N ARG A 392 3.64 24.23 37.01
CA ARG A 392 2.38 23.56 36.66
C ARG A 392 1.78 22.84 37.85
N VAL A 393 0.45 22.68 37.85
CA VAL A 393 -0.31 21.98 38.89
C VAL A 393 -0.80 20.61 38.40
N PRO A 394 -0.79 19.58 39.26
CA PRO A 394 -1.27 18.27 38.88
C PRO A 394 -2.79 18.29 38.66
N MET A 395 -3.25 17.67 37.58
CA MET A 395 -4.66 17.62 37.20
C MET A 395 -5.03 16.25 36.65
N GLY A 396 -6.34 15.97 36.60
CA GLY A 396 -6.88 14.73 36.04
C GLY A 396 -6.89 13.55 37.00
N LYS A 397 -6.76 12.33 36.46
CA LYS A 397 -6.83 11.07 37.23
C LYS A 397 -5.66 10.96 38.21
N LEU A 398 -5.93 10.53 39.45
CA LEU A 398 -4.91 10.27 40.46
C LEU A 398 -5.27 9.05 41.34
N PRO A 399 -4.50 7.95 41.30
CA PRO A 399 -3.43 7.69 40.32
C PRO A 399 -3.99 7.54 38.91
N HIS A 400 -3.20 7.92 37.90
CA HIS A 400 -3.42 7.48 36.53
C HIS A 400 -2.94 6.03 36.39
N MET A 401 -3.87 5.06 36.37
CA MET A 401 -3.55 3.63 36.50
C MET A 401 -2.59 3.09 35.42
N TRP A 402 -2.71 3.55 34.17
CA TRP A 402 -1.76 3.22 33.10
C TRP A 402 -0.35 3.64 33.48
N GLY A 403 -0.14 4.92 33.78
CA GLY A 403 1.20 5.41 34.14
C GLY A 403 1.70 4.85 35.46
N GLN A 404 0.82 4.66 36.45
CA GLN A 404 1.17 4.01 37.73
C GLN A 404 1.68 2.57 37.50
N SER A 405 1.05 1.83 36.59
CA SER A 405 1.48 0.48 36.24
C SER A 405 2.86 0.47 35.58
N LEU A 406 3.09 1.34 34.58
CA LEU A 406 4.40 1.43 33.93
C LEU A 406 5.50 1.91 34.87
N TYR A 407 5.19 2.81 35.80
CA TYR A 407 6.12 3.21 36.86
C TYR A 407 6.54 2.02 37.74
N ILE A 408 5.58 1.22 38.20
CA ILE A 408 5.86 0.04 39.02
C ILE A 408 6.68 -0.99 38.23
N LEU A 409 6.28 -1.28 36.99
CA LEU A 409 6.98 -2.21 36.11
C LEU A 409 8.43 -1.76 35.84
N GLY A 410 8.60 -0.49 35.44
CA GLY A 410 9.92 0.11 35.19
C GLY A 410 10.80 0.07 36.44
N SER A 411 10.22 0.28 37.63
CA SER A 411 10.94 0.18 38.90
C SER A 411 11.37 -1.27 39.20
N LEU A 412 10.48 -2.26 39.01
CA LEU A 412 10.82 -3.67 39.19
C LEU A 412 11.98 -4.11 38.29
N MET A 413 11.97 -3.66 37.03
CA MET A 413 13.04 -3.98 36.07
C MET A 413 14.34 -3.21 36.37
N ALA A 414 14.27 -1.91 36.66
CA ALA A 414 15.45 -1.10 37.00
C ALA A 414 16.15 -1.58 38.28
N GLU A 415 15.41 -2.21 39.20
CA GLU A 415 15.96 -2.82 40.42
C GLU A 415 16.45 -4.26 40.23
N GLY A 416 16.32 -4.81 39.02
CA GLY A 416 16.83 -6.15 38.66
C GLY A 416 15.95 -7.31 39.12
N PHE A 417 14.72 -7.07 39.59
CA PHE A 417 13.79 -8.16 39.90
C PHE A 417 13.35 -8.90 38.64
N LEU A 418 13.28 -8.20 37.52
CA LEU A 418 12.87 -8.70 36.20
C LEU A 418 13.94 -8.36 35.17
N ALA A 419 14.27 -9.32 34.31
CA ALA A 419 15.08 -9.10 33.14
C ALA A 419 14.20 -8.70 31.93
N PRO A 420 14.73 -7.95 30.95
CA PRO A 420 13.99 -7.60 29.72
C PRO A 420 13.31 -8.78 29.02
N GLY A 421 13.97 -9.94 28.93
CA GLY A 421 13.42 -11.14 28.29
C GLY A 421 12.24 -11.79 29.04
N GLU A 422 11.98 -11.44 30.30
CA GLU A 422 10.83 -11.95 31.05
C GLU A 422 9.54 -11.16 30.73
N ILE A 423 9.68 -9.88 30.35
CA ILE A 423 8.58 -8.99 29.96
C ILE A 423 8.39 -8.96 28.44
N ASP A 424 9.42 -9.32 27.67
CA ASP A 424 9.38 -9.54 26.23
C ASP A 424 9.91 -10.96 25.87
N PRO A 425 9.18 -12.03 26.26
CA PRO A 425 9.56 -13.41 25.94
C PRO A 425 9.62 -13.72 24.45
N LEU A 426 8.88 -12.96 23.62
CA LEU A 426 8.89 -13.09 22.16
C LEU A 426 10.05 -12.34 21.49
N ASN A 427 10.94 -11.71 22.28
CA ASN A 427 12.18 -11.08 21.82
C ASN A 427 12.02 -9.98 20.77
N ARG A 428 10.90 -9.25 20.82
CA ARG A 428 10.61 -8.15 19.91
C ARG A 428 11.61 -7.00 20.01
N ARG A 429 12.22 -6.80 21.18
CA ARG A 429 13.26 -5.78 21.42
C ARG A 429 14.46 -5.87 20.47
N PHE A 430 14.65 -7.00 19.80
CA PHE A 430 15.73 -7.20 18.82
C PHE A 430 15.32 -6.89 17.38
N SER A 431 14.20 -6.21 17.15
CA SER A 431 13.72 -5.84 15.81
C SER A 431 14.71 -4.97 15.02
N THR A 432 15.54 -4.18 15.71
CA THR A 432 16.59 -3.34 15.10
C THR A 432 17.92 -4.05 14.89
N VAL A 433 18.07 -5.30 15.36
CA VAL A 433 19.30 -6.06 15.16
C VAL A 433 19.45 -6.40 13.67
N PRO A 434 20.58 -6.05 13.03
CA PRO A 434 20.82 -6.38 11.63
C PRO A 434 20.68 -7.88 11.39
N LYS A 435 19.82 -8.25 10.44
CA LYS A 435 19.65 -9.63 10.01
C LYS A 435 20.68 -10.02 8.95
N PRO A 436 21.03 -11.31 8.81
CA PRO A 436 21.98 -11.78 7.82
C PRO A 436 21.49 -11.51 6.38
N ASP A 437 22.44 -11.44 5.45
CA ASP A 437 22.15 -11.30 4.01
C ASP A 437 21.19 -12.41 3.55
N VAL A 438 20.09 -12.00 2.91
CA VAL A 438 19.09 -12.90 2.31
C VAL A 438 19.60 -13.38 0.95
N VAL A 439 19.53 -14.68 0.70
CA VAL A 439 19.82 -15.28 -0.61
C VAL A 439 18.51 -15.82 -1.16
N VAL A 440 18.05 -15.27 -2.27
CA VAL A 440 16.79 -15.71 -2.87
C VAL A 440 17.03 -16.97 -3.70
N GLN A 441 16.32 -18.04 -3.36
CA GLN A 441 16.38 -19.31 -4.06
C GLN A 441 15.37 -19.30 -5.22
N VAL A 442 15.80 -19.69 -6.41
CA VAL A 442 14.95 -19.68 -7.61
C VAL A 442 15.02 -21.04 -8.29
N SER A 443 13.91 -21.76 -8.28
CA SER A 443 13.75 -22.99 -9.07
C SER A 443 13.05 -22.68 -10.39
N ILE A 444 13.78 -22.85 -11.49
CA ILE A 444 13.26 -22.68 -12.84
C ILE A 444 12.68 -24.01 -13.29
N LEU A 445 11.40 -24.02 -13.70
CA LEU A 445 10.72 -25.22 -14.17
C LEU A 445 10.30 -25.05 -15.62
N ALA A 446 10.25 -26.15 -16.38
CA ALA A 446 9.67 -26.16 -17.71
C ALA A 446 8.19 -26.60 -17.67
N GLU A 447 7.31 -25.90 -18.39
CA GLU A 447 5.91 -26.31 -18.54
C GLU A 447 5.80 -27.66 -19.27
N THR A 448 6.68 -27.91 -20.26
CA THR A 448 6.68 -29.14 -21.06
C THR A 448 8.08 -29.69 -21.33
N GLU A 449 8.18 -30.95 -21.77
CA GLU A 449 9.44 -31.59 -22.16
C GLU A 449 10.12 -30.90 -23.36
N GLU A 450 9.32 -30.31 -24.25
CA GLU A 450 9.81 -29.54 -25.39
C GLU A 450 10.55 -28.27 -24.89
N ILE A 451 9.94 -27.53 -23.96
CA ILE A 451 10.55 -26.34 -23.36
C ILE A 451 11.80 -26.70 -22.55
N LYS A 452 11.77 -27.83 -21.82
CA LYS A 452 12.93 -28.37 -21.12
C LYS A 452 14.10 -28.63 -22.07
N SER A 453 13.83 -29.19 -23.24
CA SER A 453 14.84 -29.43 -24.28
C SER A 453 15.43 -28.11 -24.79
N ILE A 454 14.58 -27.10 -25.06
CA ILE A 454 15.01 -25.76 -25.48
C ILE A 454 15.92 -25.10 -24.42
N LEU A 455 15.55 -25.17 -23.14
CA LEU A 455 16.34 -24.63 -22.03
C LEU A 455 17.70 -25.34 -21.90
N LYS A 456 17.69 -26.67 -22.03
CA LYS A 456 18.91 -27.51 -21.98
C LYS A 456 19.89 -27.15 -23.10
N ASP A 457 19.39 -26.92 -24.31
CA ASP A 457 20.21 -26.50 -25.46
C ASP A 457 20.88 -25.12 -25.24
N LYS A 458 20.33 -24.30 -24.35
CA LYS A 458 20.92 -23.01 -23.94
C LYS A 458 21.84 -23.11 -22.70
N GLY A 459 22.06 -24.31 -22.18
CA GLY A 459 22.89 -24.57 -21.00
C GLY A 459 22.16 -24.40 -19.66
N ILE A 460 20.83 -24.46 -19.65
CA ILE A 460 20.01 -24.29 -18.44
C ILE A 460 19.34 -25.65 -18.15
N ASP A 461 19.82 -26.36 -17.13
CA ASP A 461 19.24 -27.63 -16.69
C ASP A 461 18.05 -27.36 -15.76
N VAL A 462 16.89 -27.94 -16.09
CA VAL A 462 15.63 -27.73 -15.38
C VAL A 462 14.80 -29.00 -15.31
N GLU A 463 13.85 -29.05 -14.37
CA GLU A 463 12.86 -30.11 -14.24
C GLU A 463 11.51 -29.65 -14.82
N THR A 464 10.71 -30.58 -15.34
CA THR A 464 9.31 -30.27 -15.68
C THR A 464 8.46 -30.26 -14.42
N ILE A 465 7.30 -29.58 -14.47
CA ILE A 465 6.35 -29.53 -13.35
C ILE A 465 5.96 -30.95 -12.86
N ALA A 466 5.89 -31.94 -13.75
CA ALA A 466 5.57 -33.32 -13.40
C ALA A 466 6.72 -34.08 -12.72
N GLU A 467 7.98 -33.70 -12.99
CA GLU A 467 9.17 -34.36 -12.44
C GLU A 467 9.48 -33.97 -10.99
N VAL A 468 8.98 -32.82 -10.52
CA VAL A 468 9.24 -32.33 -9.15
C VAL A 468 8.48 -33.11 -8.06
N TYR A 469 7.60 -34.05 -8.45
CA TYR A 469 6.87 -34.89 -7.50
C TYR A 469 7.85 -35.60 -6.53
N PRO A 470 7.61 -35.59 -5.20
CA PRO A 470 6.34 -35.36 -4.50
C PRO A 470 5.98 -33.89 -4.19
N ILE A 471 6.81 -32.91 -4.57
CA ILE A 471 6.48 -31.49 -4.37
C ILE A 471 5.46 -31.08 -5.43
N ARG A 472 4.31 -30.53 -4.99
CA ARG A 472 3.24 -30.08 -5.87
C ARG A 472 3.37 -28.60 -6.17
N VAL A 473 3.39 -28.24 -7.45
CA VAL A 473 3.39 -26.84 -7.90
C VAL A 473 1.96 -26.41 -8.21
N GLN A 474 1.52 -25.31 -7.62
CA GLN A 474 0.18 -24.74 -7.83
C GLN A 474 0.24 -23.24 -8.11
N PRO A 475 -0.76 -22.65 -8.77
CA PRO A 475 -0.83 -21.19 -8.92
C PRO A 475 -1.17 -20.48 -7.60
N ALA A 476 -0.68 -19.25 -7.40
CA ALA A 476 -0.91 -18.44 -6.20
C ALA A 476 -2.38 -18.32 -5.78
N ARG A 477 -3.32 -18.25 -6.73
CA ARG A 477 -4.77 -18.17 -6.44
C ARG A 477 -5.28 -19.32 -5.56
N ILE A 478 -4.71 -20.52 -5.70
CA ILE A 478 -5.11 -21.68 -4.89
C ILE A 478 -4.73 -21.44 -3.42
N LEU A 479 -3.57 -20.82 -3.17
CA LEU A 479 -3.14 -20.44 -1.83
C LEU A 479 -4.10 -19.41 -1.22
N SER A 480 -4.55 -18.41 -2.00
CA SER A 480 -5.56 -17.44 -1.55
C SER A 480 -6.85 -18.11 -1.10
N HIS A 481 -7.31 -19.13 -1.84
CA HIS A 481 -8.49 -19.91 -1.47
C HIS A 481 -8.27 -20.78 -0.22
N ILE A 482 -7.10 -21.40 -0.07
CA ILE A 482 -6.77 -22.16 1.14
C ILE A 482 -6.86 -21.25 2.37
N TYR A 483 -6.20 -20.07 2.33
CA TYR A 483 -6.24 -19.11 3.43
C TYR A 483 -7.63 -18.52 3.68
N SER A 484 -8.55 -18.52 2.71
CA SER A 484 -9.93 -18.07 2.92
C SER A 484 -10.70 -18.91 3.94
N SER A 485 -10.31 -20.17 4.12
CA SER A 485 -10.89 -21.07 5.14
C SER A 485 -10.32 -20.85 6.55
N LEU A 486 -9.23 -20.11 6.68
CA LEU A 486 -8.57 -19.87 7.97
C LEU A 486 -9.48 -19.05 8.89
N GLY A 487 -9.73 -19.56 10.09
CA GLY A 487 -10.56 -18.90 11.10
C GLY A 487 -12.07 -19.02 10.88
N CYS A 488 -12.54 -19.86 9.95
CA CYS A 488 -13.98 -20.15 9.82
C CYS A 488 -14.54 -20.75 11.13
N ASN A 489 -15.68 -20.24 11.61
CA ASN A 489 -16.37 -20.80 12.77
C ASN A 489 -17.89 -20.69 12.63
N ASN A 490 -18.55 -21.86 12.50
CA ASN A 490 -19.99 -21.94 12.25
C ASN A 490 -20.83 -21.49 13.44
N LYS A 491 -20.39 -21.83 14.65
CA LYS A 491 -21.09 -21.52 15.90
C LYS A 491 -21.08 -20.02 16.19
N MET A 492 -20.01 -19.33 15.80
CA MET A 492 -19.84 -17.89 15.95
C MET A 492 -20.23 -17.09 14.69
N LYS A 493 -20.66 -17.75 13.60
CA LYS A 493 -20.95 -17.14 12.30
C LYS A 493 -19.79 -16.36 11.68
N LEU A 494 -18.55 -16.80 11.94
CA LEU A 494 -17.36 -16.19 11.37
C LEU A 494 -17.00 -16.87 10.05
N SER A 495 -16.87 -16.07 8.98
CA SER A 495 -16.58 -16.57 7.63
C SER A 495 -15.11 -16.93 7.40
N GLY A 496 -14.19 -16.58 8.31
CA GLY A 496 -12.75 -16.73 8.10
C GLY A 496 -12.11 -15.53 7.38
N ARG A 497 -10.95 -15.73 6.76
CA ARG A 497 -10.24 -14.65 6.04
C ARG A 497 -11.01 -14.28 4.76
N PRO A 498 -11.27 -12.99 4.48
CA PRO A 498 -11.77 -12.56 3.19
C PRO A 498 -10.83 -13.00 2.06
N TYR A 499 -11.38 -13.35 0.90
CA TYR A 499 -10.56 -13.65 -0.26
C TYR A 499 -9.74 -12.41 -0.65
N ARG A 500 -8.42 -12.53 -0.59
CA ARG A 500 -7.44 -11.51 -1.00
C ARG A 500 -6.24 -12.22 -1.60
N HIS A 501 -5.58 -11.57 -2.55
CA HIS A 501 -4.41 -12.12 -3.22
C HIS A 501 -3.27 -12.38 -2.23
N MET A 502 -2.46 -13.39 -2.55
CA MET A 502 -1.24 -13.70 -1.81
C MET A 502 -0.09 -12.95 -2.46
N GLY A 503 0.62 -12.16 -1.65
CA GLY A 503 1.79 -11.43 -2.12
C GLY A 503 3.01 -12.33 -2.33
N VAL A 504 4.11 -11.70 -2.74
CA VAL A 504 5.36 -12.41 -3.03
C VAL A 504 5.97 -13.06 -1.78
N LEU A 505 5.73 -12.50 -0.58
CA LEU A 505 6.27 -13.08 0.66
C LEU A 505 5.55 -14.38 1.01
N GLY A 506 4.23 -14.44 0.81
CA GLY A 506 3.45 -15.66 0.93
C GLY A 506 3.82 -16.72 -0.11
N THR A 507 3.88 -16.34 -1.39
CA THR A 507 4.13 -17.31 -2.48
C THR A 507 5.55 -17.87 -2.52
N SER A 508 6.53 -17.20 -1.91
CA SER A 508 7.94 -17.62 -1.89
C SER A 508 8.31 -18.60 -0.76
N LYS A 509 7.35 -19.41 -0.32
CA LYS A 509 7.49 -20.43 0.73
C LYS A 509 7.14 -21.82 0.21
N LEU A 510 7.58 -22.83 0.95
CA LEU A 510 7.05 -24.19 0.85
C LEU A 510 5.97 -24.39 1.91
N TYR A 511 4.93 -25.14 1.56
CA TYR A 511 3.77 -25.37 2.41
C TYR A 511 3.55 -26.86 2.63
N ASP A 512 3.54 -27.31 3.88
CA ASP A 512 3.11 -28.67 4.22
C ASP A 512 1.61 -28.68 4.49
N ILE A 513 0.86 -29.32 3.60
CA ILE A 513 -0.59 -29.49 3.67
C ILE A 513 -0.89 -30.97 3.61
N ARG A 514 -1.50 -31.54 4.66
CA ARG A 514 -1.82 -32.98 4.75
C ARG A 514 -0.62 -33.89 4.41
N LYS A 515 0.57 -33.57 4.93
CA LYS A 515 1.85 -34.30 4.72
C LYS A 515 2.37 -34.27 3.28
N THR A 516 1.88 -33.34 2.46
CA THR A 516 2.35 -33.12 1.10
C THR A 516 2.90 -31.71 0.99
N ILE A 517 4.06 -31.57 0.35
CA ILE A 517 4.71 -30.27 0.17
C ILE A 517 4.16 -29.61 -1.09
N PHE A 518 3.72 -28.36 -0.94
CA PHE A 518 3.27 -27.49 -2.01
C PHE A 518 4.23 -26.31 -2.17
N THR A 519 4.37 -25.85 -3.40
CA THR A 519 4.97 -24.55 -3.74
C THR A 519 4.03 -23.81 -4.67
N PHE A 520 4.03 -22.49 -4.58
CA PHE A 520 3.12 -21.65 -5.36
C PHE A 520 3.89 -20.75 -6.33
N THR A 521 3.43 -20.66 -7.57
CA THR A 521 4.05 -19.78 -8.56
C THR A 521 3.73 -18.31 -8.25
N PRO A 522 4.62 -17.36 -8.55
CA PRO A 522 4.33 -15.93 -8.40
C PRO A 522 3.04 -15.51 -9.09
N GLN A 523 2.31 -14.58 -8.47
CA GLN A 523 1.01 -14.11 -8.96
C GLN A 523 1.10 -13.54 -10.38
N PHE A 524 2.14 -12.74 -10.68
CA PHE A 524 2.29 -12.05 -11.97
C PHE A 524 2.46 -12.95 -13.21
N ILE A 525 2.64 -14.27 -13.02
CA ILE A 525 2.76 -15.24 -14.11
C ILE A 525 1.38 -15.75 -14.54
N ASP A 526 0.32 -15.51 -13.75
CA ASP A 526 -1.02 -16.03 -14.01
C ASP A 526 -1.74 -15.26 -15.14
N GLN A 527 -1.49 -15.69 -16.38
CA GLN A 527 -2.07 -15.12 -17.61
C GLN A 527 -3.60 -15.16 -17.69
N GLN A 528 -4.27 -15.89 -16.80
CA GLN A 528 -5.73 -16.01 -16.82
C GLN A 528 -6.42 -14.72 -16.33
N GLN A 529 -5.73 -13.94 -15.48
CA GLN A 529 -6.27 -12.73 -14.88
C GLN A 529 -6.08 -11.51 -15.80
N PHE A 530 -4.86 -11.27 -16.29
CA PHE A 530 -4.54 -10.02 -17.01
C PHE A 530 -3.36 -10.16 -18.00
N TYR A 531 -3.30 -9.29 -19.02
CA TYR A 531 -2.38 -9.46 -20.16
C TYR A 531 -0.94 -8.97 -19.93
N LEU A 532 -0.61 -8.39 -18.77
CA LEU A 532 0.76 -7.89 -18.49
C LEU A 532 1.81 -8.99 -18.66
N ALA A 533 1.45 -10.23 -18.34
CA ALA A 533 2.29 -11.43 -18.49
C ALA A 533 2.51 -11.88 -19.95
N LEU A 534 1.93 -11.20 -20.94
CA LEU A 534 2.21 -11.44 -22.36
C LEU A 534 3.46 -10.67 -22.85
N ASP A 535 3.88 -9.62 -22.14
CA ASP A 535 5.12 -8.89 -22.43
C ASP A 535 6.28 -9.51 -21.64
N ASN A 536 7.14 -10.28 -22.35
CA ASN A 536 8.30 -10.94 -21.77
C ASN A 536 9.28 -9.96 -21.06
N LYS A 537 9.38 -8.71 -21.50
CA LYS A 537 10.20 -7.71 -20.77
C LYS A 537 9.53 -7.29 -19.48
N MET A 538 8.20 -7.16 -19.47
CA MET A 538 7.44 -6.85 -18.27
C MET A 538 7.56 -7.97 -17.22
N ILE A 539 7.47 -9.24 -17.63
CA ILE A 539 7.72 -10.40 -16.76
C ILE A 539 9.09 -10.29 -16.07
N VAL A 540 10.14 -9.98 -16.85
CA VAL A 540 11.50 -9.83 -16.31
C VAL A 540 11.59 -8.66 -15.34
N GLU A 541 10.90 -7.55 -15.59
CA GLU A 541 10.85 -6.43 -14.65
C GLU A 541 10.09 -6.75 -13.36
N MET A 542 8.97 -7.47 -13.45
CA MET A 542 8.18 -7.89 -12.28
C MET A 542 8.98 -8.89 -11.43
N LEU A 543 9.58 -9.91 -12.05
CA LEU A 543 10.49 -10.83 -11.36
C LEU A 543 11.64 -10.09 -10.69
N ARG A 544 12.25 -9.10 -11.37
CA ARG A 544 13.31 -8.29 -10.79
C ARG A 544 12.86 -7.52 -9.54
N THR A 545 11.67 -6.91 -9.63
CA THR A 545 11.07 -6.15 -8.53
C THR A 545 10.80 -7.04 -7.33
N ASP A 546 10.23 -8.22 -7.58
CA ASP A 546 9.90 -9.22 -6.57
C ASP A 546 11.14 -9.78 -5.88
N LEU A 547 12.20 -10.11 -6.64
CA LEU A 547 13.47 -10.56 -6.08
C LEU A 547 14.13 -9.51 -5.19
N SER A 548 14.14 -8.24 -5.62
CA SER A 548 14.63 -7.12 -4.82
C SER A 548 13.82 -6.93 -3.53
N TYR A 549 12.50 -7.04 -3.66
CA TYR A 549 11.59 -6.92 -2.52
C TYR A 549 11.80 -8.04 -1.51
N LEU A 550 11.92 -9.30 -1.95
CA LEU A 550 12.25 -10.43 -1.09
C LEU A 550 13.60 -10.23 -0.39
N CYS A 551 14.65 -9.87 -1.13
CA CYS A 551 15.98 -9.65 -0.56
C CYS A 551 15.98 -8.57 0.54
N SER A 552 15.20 -7.50 0.37
CA SER A 552 15.15 -6.38 1.32
C SER A 552 14.17 -6.59 2.47
N ARG A 553 13.08 -7.33 2.26
CA ARG A 553 11.95 -7.46 3.20
C ARG A 553 11.76 -8.85 3.81
N TRP A 554 12.50 -9.87 3.37
CA TRP A 554 12.40 -11.19 3.98
C TRP A 554 12.93 -11.19 5.40
N ARG A 555 12.13 -11.69 6.35
CA ARG A 555 12.42 -11.68 7.79
C ARG A 555 12.18 -13.02 8.48
N MET A 556 11.67 -13.98 7.74
CA MET A 556 11.28 -15.30 8.23
C MET A 556 12.48 -16.25 8.29
N THR A 557 12.34 -17.32 9.07
CA THR A 557 13.32 -18.40 9.15
C THR A 557 13.33 -19.21 7.86
N GLY A 558 14.52 -19.47 7.32
CA GLY A 558 14.70 -20.11 6.01
C GLY A 558 14.77 -19.11 4.86
N GLN A 559 15.32 -19.52 3.74
CA GLN A 559 15.50 -18.67 2.56
C GLN A 559 14.19 -18.56 1.75
N PRO A 560 13.88 -17.40 1.15
CA PRO A 560 12.77 -17.28 0.23
C PRO A 560 13.03 -18.14 -1.02
N THR A 561 12.03 -18.91 -1.43
CA THR A 561 12.12 -19.84 -2.57
C THR A 561 11.03 -19.53 -3.59
N ILE A 562 11.43 -19.05 -4.76
CA ILE A 562 10.53 -18.79 -5.89
C ILE A 562 10.52 -19.98 -6.84
N THR A 563 9.32 -20.41 -7.21
CA THR A 563 9.10 -21.39 -8.29
C THR A 563 8.70 -20.65 -9.57
N PHE A 564 9.60 -20.57 -10.54
CA PHE A 564 9.43 -19.81 -11.78
C PHE A 564 9.23 -20.75 -12.99
N PRO A 565 7.98 -20.98 -13.45
CA PRO A 565 7.72 -21.79 -14.63
C PRO A 565 7.99 -21.00 -15.92
N VAL A 566 8.71 -21.62 -16.85
CA VAL A 566 8.90 -21.16 -18.23
C VAL A 566 7.82 -21.83 -19.09
N SER A 567 6.94 -21.00 -19.65
CA SER A 567 5.82 -21.41 -20.50
C SER A 567 6.07 -21.12 -21.98
N HIS A 568 5.20 -21.64 -22.84
CA HIS A 568 5.29 -21.43 -24.29
C HIS A 568 5.29 -19.95 -24.72
N THR A 569 4.62 -19.07 -23.97
CA THR A 569 4.57 -17.62 -24.29
C THR A 569 5.90 -16.90 -24.09
N MET A 570 6.84 -17.52 -23.37
CA MET A 570 8.19 -17.01 -23.11
C MET A 570 9.20 -17.40 -24.20
N LEU A 571 8.75 -18.11 -25.23
CA LEU A 571 9.54 -18.43 -26.42
C LEU A 571 9.56 -17.26 -27.41
N ASP A 572 10.39 -17.37 -28.44
CA ASP A 572 10.37 -16.47 -29.60
C ASP A 572 9.13 -16.67 -30.47
N GLU A 573 8.96 -15.83 -31.49
CA GLU A 573 7.79 -15.84 -32.38
C GLU A 573 7.64 -17.17 -33.13
N ASP A 574 8.77 -17.83 -33.43
CA ASP A 574 8.81 -19.13 -34.10
C ASP A 574 8.59 -20.31 -33.13
N GLY A 575 8.59 -20.07 -31.81
CA GLY A 575 8.49 -21.10 -30.78
C GLY A 575 9.69 -22.06 -30.73
N THR A 576 10.80 -21.73 -31.40
CA THR A 576 11.96 -22.62 -31.56
C THR A 576 13.06 -22.35 -30.53
N SER A 577 13.11 -21.15 -29.96
CA SER A 577 14.08 -20.76 -28.94
C SER A 577 13.43 -19.86 -27.89
N LEU A 578 14.13 -19.63 -26.78
CA LEU A 578 13.70 -18.69 -25.74
C LEU A 578 13.77 -17.24 -26.24
N ASN A 579 12.82 -16.43 -25.78
CA ASN A 579 12.90 -14.98 -25.91
C ASN A 579 14.21 -14.45 -25.31
N SER A 580 14.87 -13.54 -26.02
CA SER A 580 16.18 -13.00 -25.64
C SER A 580 16.20 -12.32 -24.27
N SER A 581 15.10 -11.67 -23.88
CA SER A 581 14.99 -10.97 -22.58
C SER A 581 14.89 -11.98 -21.43
N ILE A 582 14.12 -13.06 -21.62
CA ILE A 582 13.98 -14.16 -20.66
C ILE A 582 15.32 -14.88 -20.53
N LEU A 583 15.94 -15.27 -21.65
CA LEU A 583 17.24 -15.95 -21.64
C LEU A 583 18.34 -15.14 -20.93
N ALA A 584 18.39 -13.82 -21.18
CA ALA A 584 19.34 -12.94 -20.50
C ALA A 584 19.08 -12.86 -18.99
N ALA A 585 17.82 -12.84 -18.56
CA ALA A 585 17.46 -12.86 -17.15
C ALA A 585 17.85 -14.19 -16.49
N LEU A 586 17.52 -15.33 -17.10
CA LEU A 586 17.87 -16.66 -16.57
C LEU A 586 19.39 -16.83 -16.41
N ARG A 587 20.19 -16.39 -17.38
CA ARG A 587 21.66 -16.43 -17.29
C ARG A 587 22.20 -15.56 -16.17
N LYS A 588 21.69 -14.32 -16.03
CA LYS A 588 22.09 -13.45 -14.91
C LYS A 588 21.73 -14.04 -13.54
N MET A 589 20.61 -14.77 -13.44
CA MET A 589 20.26 -15.49 -12.22
C MET A 589 21.24 -16.65 -11.93
N GLN A 590 21.70 -17.37 -12.96
CA GLN A 590 22.75 -18.40 -12.82
C GLN A 590 24.11 -17.80 -12.41
N ASP A 591 24.41 -16.55 -12.79
CA ASP A 591 25.62 -15.82 -12.36
C ASP A 591 25.58 -15.42 -10.86
N GLY A 592 24.46 -15.62 -10.17
CA GLY A 592 24.32 -15.45 -8.72
C GLY A 592 23.83 -14.08 -8.25
N TYR A 593 23.51 -13.15 -9.16
CA TYR A 593 22.97 -11.84 -8.80
C TYR A 593 22.04 -11.27 -9.87
N PHE A 594 20.82 -10.91 -9.47
CA PHE A 594 19.89 -10.24 -10.37
C PHE A 594 18.96 -9.31 -9.58
N GLY A 595 18.73 -8.11 -10.12
CA GLY A 595 17.73 -7.19 -9.56
C GLY A 595 18.05 -6.56 -8.22
N GLY A 596 19.31 -6.56 -7.77
CA GLY A 596 19.63 -6.10 -6.42
C GLY A 596 19.71 -7.23 -5.39
N ALA A 597 19.37 -8.47 -5.78
CA ALA A 597 19.33 -9.62 -4.90
C ALA A 597 20.45 -10.61 -5.23
N ARG A 598 21.05 -11.22 -4.19
CA ARG A 598 21.85 -12.44 -4.34
C ARG A 598 20.92 -13.60 -4.61
N ILE A 599 21.26 -14.42 -5.59
CA ILE A 599 20.40 -15.49 -6.08
C ILE A 599 21.14 -16.82 -6.08
N GLN A 600 20.41 -17.86 -5.73
CA GLN A 600 20.83 -19.24 -5.90
C GLN A 600 19.81 -19.97 -6.75
N THR A 601 20.20 -20.41 -7.95
CA THR A 601 19.37 -21.29 -8.78
C THR A 601 19.64 -22.76 -8.44
N GLY A 602 18.63 -23.60 -8.56
CA GLY A 602 18.73 -25.02 -8.18
C GLY A 602 17.39 -25.73 -8.27
N LYS A 603 17.38 -27.02 -7.95
CA LYS A 603 16.15 -27.83 -7.96
C LYS A 603 15.35 -27.63 -6.68
N LEU A 604 14.02 -27.74 -6.75
CA LEU A 604 13.17 -27.65 -5.55
C LEU A 604 13.54 -28.70 -4.49
N SER A 605 13.92 -29.91 -4.90
CA SER A 605 14.36 -30.98 -3.99
C SER A 605 15.65 -30.63 -3.23
N GLU A 606 16.54 -29.83 -3.82
CA GLU A 606 17.78 -29.37 -3.19
C GLU A 606 17.51 -28.29 -2.13
N PHE A 607 16.46 -27.49 -2.33
CA PHE A 607 16.12 -26.37 -1.45
C PHE A 607 15.28 -26.76 -0.21
N LEU A 608 14.67 -27.94 -0.19
CA LEU A 608 13.77 -28.41 0.90
C LEU A 608 14.28 -28.15 2.34
N THR A 609 15.60 -28.26 2.56
CA THR A 609 16.20 -28.10 3.89
C THR A 609 16.57 -26.66 4.24
N THR A 610 16.64 -25.78 3.24
CA THR A 610 17.05 -24.38 3.38
C THR A 610 15.90 -23.39 3.20
N SER A 611 14.83 -23.80 2.49
CA SER A 611 13.65 -22.99 2.25
C SER A 611 12.89 -22.70 3.53
N CYS A 612 12.18 -21.56 3.55
CA CYS A 612 11.14 -21.34 4.54
C CYS A 612 9.96 -22.29 4.28
N CYS A 613 9.58 -23.04 5.30
CA CYS A 613 8.47 -23.99 5.27
C CYS A 613 7.41 -23.59 6.30
N THR A 614 6.14 -23.59 5.89
CA THR A 614 4.98 -23.33 6.76
C THR A 614 4.05 -24.53 6.74
N HIS A 615 3.55 -24.95 7.89
CA HIS A 615 2.59 -26.06 7.98
C HIS A 615 1.17 -25.52 8.14
N LEU A 616 0.24 -25.92 7.25
CA LEU A 616 -1.15 -25.46 7.26
C LEU A 616 -2.07 -26.52 7.88
N SER A 617 -1.90 -26.73 9.19
CA SER A 617 -2.64 -27.73 9.97
C SER A 617 -4.15 -27.53 10.02
N PHE A 618 -4.64 -26.31 9.82
CA PHE A 618 -6.08 -26.05 9.78
C PHE A 618 -6.80 -26.71 8.59
N MET A 619 -6.05 -27.19 7.58
CA MET A 619 -6.59 -27.98 6.47
C MET A 619 -6.61 -29.49 6.76
N ASP A 620 -6.03 -29.96 7.87
CA ASP A 620 -6.03 -31.37 8.21
C ASP A 620 -7.45 -31.86 8.58
N PRO A 621 -7.84 -33.07 8.17
CA PRO A 621 -9.17 -33.60 8.47
C PRO A 621 -9.38 -33.68 9.98
N GLY A 622 -10.29 -32.85 10.49
CA GLY A 622 -10.67 -32.83 11.89
C GLY A 622 -11.41 -34.10 12.33
N PRO A 623 -11.59 -34.32 13.65
CA PRO A 623 -12.36 -35.47 14.16
C PRO A 623 -13.82 -35.49 13.67
N GLU A 624 -14.40 -34.35 13.30
CA GLU A 624 -15.76 -34.25 12.76
C GLU A 624 -15.89 -34.77 11.31
N SER A 625 -14.81 -34.73 10.51
CA SER A 625 -14.81 -35.27 9.13
C SER A 625 -14.97 -36.79 9.10
N LYS A 626 -14.59 -37.49 10.18
CA LYS A 626 -14.75 -38.95 10.31
C LYS A 626 -16.18 -39.39 10.60
N LEU A 627 -17.08 -38.49 10.99
CA LEU A 627 -18.48 -38.82 11.26
C LEU A 627 -19.36 -38.77 10.00
N TYR A 628 -18.88 -38.16 8.91
CA TYR A 628 -19.64 -38.00 7.66
C TYR A 628 -19.14 -38.90 6.52
N SER A 629 -18.07 -39.67 6.72
CA SER A 629 -17.51 -40.54 5.67
C SER A 629 -17.89 -42.03 5.79
N GLU A 630 -18.74 -42.43 6.75
CA GLU A 630 -19.08 -43.84 6.97
C GLU A 630 -20.49 -44.27 6.52
N ASP A 631 -21.35 -43.36 6.01
CA ASP A 631 -22.75 -43.69 5.68
C ASP A 631 -23.13 -43.58 4.18
N TYR A 632 -22.18 -43.68 3.25
CA TYR A 632 -22.50 -43.82 1.82
C TYR A 632 -21.68 -44.93 1.18
N ASP A 633 -22.07 -46.17 1.44
CA ASP A 633 -21.88 -47.28 0.52
C ASP A 633 -23.19 -48.07 0.40
N ASP A 634 -23.49 -48.49 -0.83
CA ASP A 634 -24.64 -49.27 -1.31
C ASP A 634 -26.01 -48.58 -1.43
N ASN A 635 -26.32 -48.08 -2.64
CA ASN A 635 -27.27 -48.74 -3.54
C ASN A 635 -27.32 -48.03 -4.92
N ASP A 636 -26.87 -48.76 -5.94
CA ASP A 636 -27.26 -48.55 -7.34
C ASP A 636 -28.74 -48.92 -7.52
N GLU A 637 -29.57 -48.02 -8.06
CA GLU A 637 -30.67 -48.38 -8.98
C GLU A 637 -31.25 -47.14 -9.69
N ASP A 638 -31.54 -47.33 -10.98
CA ASP A 638 -32.07 -46.38 -11.98
C ASP A 638 -33.32 -45.58 -11.55
N LEU A 639 -33.46 -44.32 -12.04
CA LEU A 639 -34.72 -43.80 -12.60
C LEU A 639 -34.60 -42.41 -13.25
N GLU A 640 -35.22 -42.29 -14.42
CA GLU A 640 -35.32 -41.13 -15.30
C GLU A 640 -36.23 -39.99 -14.79
N SER A 641 -35.94 -38.77 -15.27
CA SER A 641 -36.88 -37.71 -15.70
C SER A 641 -37.92 -37.14 -14.71
N GLY A 642 -37.80 -35.83 -14.44
CA GLY A 642 -38.95 -34.92 -14.53
C GLY A 642 -39.11 -33.84 -13.44
N ASN A 643 -39.08 -32.57 -13.89
CA ASN A 643 -39.74 -31.39 -13.33
C ASN A 643 -39.57 -31.05 -11.84
N TRP A 644 -38.70 -30.07 -11.53
CA TRP A 644 -39.01 -29.02 -10.55
C TRP A 644 -38.38 -27.69 -10.99
N VAL A 645 -39.20 -26.85 -11.64
CA VAL A 645 -38.97 -25.41 -11.81
C VAL A 645 -39.94 -24.70 -10.87
N ASN A 646 -39.45 -23.64 -10.22
CA ASN A 646 -40.11 -22.69 -9.32
C ASN A 646 -40.00 -23.00 -7.81
N ASP A 647 -38.96 -22.46 -7.17
CA ASP A 647 -39.22 -21.40 -6.18
C ASP A 647 -38.03 -20.44 -6.08
N TYR A 648 -38.33 -19.14 -6.11
CA TYR A 648 -37.39 -18.04 -5.99
C TYR A 648 -37.12 -17.81 -4.50
N ASP A 649 -35.95 -18.20 -3.99
CA ASP A 649 -35.41 -17.56 -2.79
C ASP A 649 -33.89 -17.38 -2.87
N SER A 650 -33.48 -16.12 -2.73
CA SER A 650 -32.12 -15.63 -2.91
C SER A 650 -31.35 -15.73 -1.61
N THR A 651 -31.11 -16.93 -1.08
CA THR A 651 -30.16 -17.14 0.03
C THR A 651 -29.72 -18.61 0.14
N SER A 652 -28.71 -19.04 -0.63
CA SER A 652 -27.95 -20.24 -0.26
C SER A 652 -26.47 -20.09 -0.57
N HIS A 653 -25.73 -19.57 0.42
CA HIS A 653 -24.27 -19.65 0.46
C HIS A 653 -23.85 -21.11 0.71
N ALA A 654 -23.67 -21.90 -0.34
CA ALA A 654 -22.78 -23.05 -0.28
C ALA A 654 -21.34 -22.53 -0.07
N ARG A 655 -20.62 -23.04 0.94
CA ARG A 655 -19.41 -22.41 1.49
C ARG A 655 -18.14 -22.87 0.77
N CYS A 656 -17.30 -21.91 0.38
CA CYS A 656 -16.01 -22.10 -0.30
C CYS A 656 -15.01 -23.02 0.46
N GLY A 657 -15.09 -23.10 1.80
CA GLY A 657 -14.20 -23.93 2.61
C GLY A 657 -14.31 -25.43 2.34
N ASP A 658 -15.53 -25.94 2.13
CA ASP A 658 -15.77 -27.36 1.84
C ASP A 658 -15.30 -27.70 0.42
N GLU A 659 -15.46 -26.79 -0.54
CA GLU A 659 -15.02 -26.97 -1.93
C GLU A 659 -13.50 -27.07 -2.07
N VAL A 660 -12.74 -26.24 -1.34
CA VAL A 660 -11.27 -26.29 -1.36
C VAL A 660 -10.74 -27.56 -0.68
N ALA A 661 -11.36 -27.97 0.42
CA ALA A 661 -11.04 -29.23 1.08
C ALA A 661 -11.30 -30.42 0.13
N HIS A 662 -12.47 -30.46 -0.53
CA HIS A 662 -12.79 -31.48 -1.54
C HIS A 662 -11.83 -31.45 -2.73
N TYR A 663 -11.44 -30.27 -3.21
CA TYR A 663 -10.43 -30.14 -4.26
C TYR A 663 -9.09 -30.73 -3.82
N LEU A 664 -8.64 -30.46 -2.59
CA LEU A 664 -7.42 -31.05 -2.05
C LEU A 664 -7.55 -32.56 -1.86
N ASP A 665 -8.69 -33.06 -1.40
CA ASP A 665 -8.94 -34.50 -1.27
C ASP A 665 -8.87 -35.21 -2.63
N HIS A 666 -9.55 -34.66 -3.63
CA HIS A 666 -9.51 -35.16 -5.00
C HIS A 666 -8.08 -35.11 -5.57
N LEU A 667 -7.40 -33.97 -5.40
CA LEU A 667 -6.02 -33.78 -5.82
C LEU A 667 -5.08 -34.79 -5.13
N LEU A 668 -5.25 -35.08 -3.85
CA LEU A 668 -4.41 -36.03 -3.13
C LEU A 668 -4.76 -37.49 -3.47
N ALA A 669 -6.03 -37.81 -3.73
CA ALA A 669 -6.51 -39.16 -4.03
C ALA A 669 -6.15 -39.67 -5.44
N HIS A 670 -5.95 -38.80 -6.43
CA HIS A 670 -5.90 -39.21 -7.85
C HIS A 670 -4.57 -38.96 -8.58
N THR A 671 -3.51 -38.47 -7.93
CA THR A 671 -2.26 -38.08 -8.63
C THR A 671 -0.95 -38.63 -8.08
N ALA A 672 -0.92 -39.75 -7.35
CA ALA A 672 0.35 -40.48 -7.18
C ALA A 672 0.80 -41.01 -8.55
N PRO A 673 1.92 -40.54 -9.14
CA PRO A 673 2.37 -41.03 -10.44
C PRO A 673 2.85 -42.47 -10.24
N HIS A 674 2.12 -43.45 -10.74
CA HIS A 674 2.63 -44.82 -10.79
C HIS A 674 3.86 -44.85 -11.72
N PRO A 675 5.02 -45.36 -11.27
CA PRO A 675 6.19 -45.51 -12.11
C PRO A 675 5.85 -46.54 -13.19
N LYS A 676 5.54 -46.06 -14.40
CA LYS A 676 5.32 -46.94 -15.55
C LYS A 676 6.66 -47.55 -15.93
N LEU A 677 6.78 -48.86 -15.68
CA LEU A 677 7.76 -49.74 -16.33
C LEU A 677 7.85 -49.38 -17.82
N ALA A 678 9.09 -49.27 -18.29
CA ALA A 678 9.42 -48.83 -19.64
C ALA A 678 8.59 -49.57 -20.72
N PRO A 679 7.87 -48.86 -21.60
CA PRO A 679 7.31 -49.46 -22.79
C PRO A 679 8.25 -49.24 -23.98
N THR A 680 8.75 -50.35 -24.49
CA THR A 680 9.29 -50.50 -25.83
C THR A 680 8.37 -49.86 -26.89
N SER A 681 8.98 -49.04 -27.75
CA SER A 681 8.57 -48.65 -29.11
C SER A 681 7.09 -48.36 -29.42
N GLN A 682 6.81 -47.08 -29.70
CA GLN A 682 5.75 -46.53 -30.57
C GLN A 682 4.29 -46.98 -30.37
N LYS A 683 3.48 -46.10 -29.74
CA LYS A 683 2.29 -45.41 -30.29
C LYS A 683 1.37 -44.89 -29.17
N GLY A 684 0.94 -43.63 -29.30
CA GLY A 684 -0.41 -43.21 -28.89
C GLY A 684 -0.48 -42.11 -27.83
N GLY A 685 -0.79 -40.89 -28.27
CA GLY A 685 -1.18 -39.74 -27.45
C GLY A 685 -2.41 -39.94 -26.56
N LEU A 686 -3.06 -41.11 -26.59
CA LEU A 686 -4.28 -41.45 -25.87
C LEU A 686 -4.09 -41.47 -24.33
N ASN A 687 -2.91 -41.82 -23.83
CA ASN A 687 -2.64 -41.92 -22.38
C ASN A 687 -2.32 -40.56 -21.73
N ARG A 688 -1.76 -39.59 -22.49
CA ARG A 688 -1.63 -38.18 -22.06
C ARG A 688 -2.99 -37.48 -22.12
N PHE A 689 -3.78 -37.78 -23.15
CA PHE A 689 -5.15 -37.30 -23.27
C PHE A 689 -5.99 -37.76 -22.08
N ARG A 690 -5.87 -39.01 -21.63
CA ARG A 690 -6.69 -39.56 -20.53
C ARG A 690 -6.43 -38.92 -19.16
N ALA A 691 -5.20 -38.50 -18.86
CA ALA A 691 -4.87 -37.81 -17.60
C ALA A 691 -5.34 -36.35 -17.61
N ALA A 692 -5.16 -35.63 -18.73
CA ALA A 692 -5.72 -34.30 -18.91
C ALA A 692 -7.25 -34.34 -18.92
N VAL A 693 -7.86 -35.31 -19.61
CA VAL A 693 -9.33 -35.53 -19.69
C VAL A 693 -9.93 -35.89 -18.34
N GLN A 694 -9.25 -36.63 -17.47
CA GLN A 694 -9.79 -36.90 -16.13
C GLN A 694 -9.86 -35.61 -15.31
N THR A 695 -8.79 -34.81 -15.31
CA THR A 695 -8.80 -33.46 -14.70
C THR A 695 -9.83 -32.54 -15.36
N THR A 696 -10.07 -32.67 -16.67
CA THR A 696 -11.14 -31.98 -17.40
C THR A 696 -12.53 -32.45 -16.98
N CYS A 697 -12.75 -33.75 -16.78
CA CYS A 697 -14.04 -34.33 -16.39
C CYS A 697 -14.41 -33.95 -14.94
N ASP A 698 -13.43 -33.91 -14.05
CA ASP A 698 -13.62 -33.50 -12.66
C ASP A 698 -13.92 -31.99 -12.57
N LEU A 699 -13.25 -31.18 -13.40
CA LEU A 699 -13.53 -29.75 -13.54
C LEU A 699 -14.87 -29.48 -14.25
N MET A 700 -15.27 -30.32 -15.21
CA MET A 700 -16.59 -30.27 -15.87
C MET A 700 -17.72 -30.65 -14.91
N SER A 701 -17.52 -31.62 -14.01
CA SER A 701 -18.49 -31.96 -12.95
C SER A 701 -18.76 -30.78 -12.01
N LEU A 702 -17.71 -30.04 -11.65
CA LEU A 702 -17.78 -28.78 -10.90
C LEU A 702 -18.50 -27.67 -11.68
N VAL A 703 -18.29 -27.58 -12.99
CA VAL A 703 -18.98 -26.62 -13.87
C VAL A 703 -20.47 -26.94 -13.99
N THR A 704 -20.85 -28.22 -14.08
CA THR A 704 -22.25 -28.63 -14.13
C THR A 704 -22.95 -28.30 -12.82
N LYS A 705 -22.33 -28.57 -11.67
CA LYS A 705 -22.84 -28.18 -10.34
C LYS A 705 -22.88 -26.65 -10.15
N ALA A 706 -21.87 -25.90 -10.58
CA ALA A 706 -21.82 -24.45 -10.44
C ALA A 706 -22.84 -23.73 -11.35
N LYS A 707 -23.16 -24.31 -12.52
CA LYS A 707 -24.25 -23.87 -13.39
C LYS A 707 -25.63 -24.20 -12.83
N GLU A 708 -25.79 -25.37 -12.20
CA GLU A 708 -27.02 -25.75 -11.48
C GLU A 708 -27.27 -24.83 -10.28
N LEU A 709 -26.21 -24.32 -9.63
CA LEU A 709 -26.27 -23.42 -8.47
C LEU A 709 -26.27 -21.91 -8.81
N HIS A 710 -26.37 -21.51 -10.08
CA HIS A 710 -26.45 -20.11 -10.54
C HIS A 710 -25.33 -19.18 -10.03
N VAL A 711 -24.11 -19.69 -9.87
CA VAL A 711 -22.95 -18.87 -9.49
C VAL A 711 -22.57 -17.94 -10.67
N GLN A 712 -22.55 -16.62 -10.46
CA GLN A 712 -22.10 -15.68 -11.48
C GLN A 712 -20.57 -15.81 -11.71
N ASN A 713 -20.15 -15.78 -12.98
CA ASN A 713 -18.75 -15.77 -13.43
C ASN A 713 -17.94 -17.10 -13.38
N VAL A 714 -18.57 -18.28 -13.40
CA VAL A 714 -17.88 -19.60 -13.47
C VAL A 714 -16.79 -19.68 -14.56
N HIS A 715 -16.96 -18.97 -15.68
CA HIS A 715 -16.02 -18.93 -16.80
C HIS A 715 -14.72 -18.13 -16.55
N MET A 716 -14.64 -17.32 -15.48
CA MET A 716 -13.39 -16.64 -15.08
C MET A 716 -12.44 -17.53 -14.28
N TYR A 717 -12.89 -18.72 -13.85
CA TYR A 717 -12.20 -19.57 -12.88
C TYR A 717 -11.65 -20.88 -13.48
N LEU A 718 -11.62 -21.00 -14.81
CA LEU A 718 -11.21 -22.22 -15.52
C LEU A 718 -10.10 -21.96 -16.54
N PRO A 719 -9.11 -22.87 -16.68
CA PRO A 719 -8.15 -22.82 -17.77
C PRO A 719 -8.83 -22.86 -19.15
N MET A 720 -8.66 -21.81 -19.96
CA MET A 720 -9.29 -21.70 -21.29
C MET A 720 -8.93 -22.85 -22.25
N LYS A 721 -7.80 -23.52 -22.04
CA LYS A 721 -7.38 -24.69 -22.85
C LYS A 721 -8.29 -25.92 -22.68
N LEU A 722 -9.11 -25.99 -21.62
CA LEU A 722 -9.99 -27.15 -21.36
C LEU A 722 -11.28 -27.15 -22.19
N PHE A 723 -11.65 -26.01 -22.79
CA PHE A 723 -12.80 -25.90 -23.70
C PHE A 723 -12.45 -26.16 -25.17
N GLN A 724 -11.18 -26.45 -25.50
CA GLN A 724 -10.72 -26.85 -26.83
C GLN A 724 -10.74 -28.38 -27.03
N ALA A 725 -11.69 -29.10 -26.43
CA ALA A 725 -11.95 -30.49 -26.80
C ALA A 725 -12.66 -30.52 -28.16
N SER A 726 -11.86 -30.63 -29.23
CA SER A 726 -12.26 -31.04 -30.58
C SER A 726 -13.58 -30.46 -31.09
N ARG A 727 -13.76 -29.13 -31.02
CA ARG A 727 -14.59 -28.44 -32.00
C ARG A 727 -13.72 -28.25 -33.22
N PRO A 728 -14.10 -28.77 -34.40
CA PRO A 728 -13.35 -28.46 -35.59
C PRO A 728 -13.43 -26.95 -35.80
N SER A 729 -12.26 -26.30 -35.89
CA SER A 729 -12.12 -24.90 -36.26
C SER A 729 -12.55 -24.73 -37.72
N PHE A 730 -13.84 -24.87 -38.00
CA PHE A 730 -14.41 -24.59 -39.30
C PHE A 730 -14.80 -23.12 -39.35
N ASN A 731 -13.93 -22.33 -39.98
CA ASN A 731 -14.20 -21.01 -40.57
C ASN A 731 -14.97 -20.01 -39.70
N LEU A 732 -14.25 -19.44 -38.72
CA LEU A 732 -14.20 -17.97 -38.59
C LEU A 732 -12.92 -17.40 -39.22
N LEU A 733 -11.88 -18.23 -39.42
CA LEU A 733 -10.54 -17.81 -39.86
C LEU A 733 -9.79 -18.98 -40.56
N ASP A 734 -10.13 -19.33 -41.80
CA ASP A 734 -9.19 -20.01 -42.72
C ASP A 734 -9.68 -19.92 -44.18
N SER A 735 -9.12 -18.99 -44.94
CA SER A 735 -9.11 -19.06 -46.41
C SER A 735 -7.68 -18.77 -46.90
N PRO A 736 -7.08 -19.63 -47.74
CA PRO A 736 -5.70 -19.47 -48.14
C PRO A 736 -5.58 -18.76 -49.49
N HIS A 737 -5.80 -17.44 -49.64
CA HIS A 737 -5.64 -16.74 -50.94
C HIS A 737 -4.94 -15.35 -50.84
N PRO A 738 -4.34 -14.85 -51.95
CA PRO A 738 -3.09 -14.09 -51.90
C PRO A 738 -3.25 -12.59 -51.62
N ARG A 739 -2.20 -12.05 -50.99
CA ARG A 739 -1.88 -10.66 -50.65
C ARG A 739 -2.34 -9.65 -51.71
N GLN A 740 -3.27 -8.77 -51.35
CA GLN A 740 -3.47 -7.47 -52.00
C GLN A 740 -3.18 -6.35 -51.00
N GLU A 741 -2.46 -5.35 -51.49
CA GLU A 741 -2.02 -4.15 -50.79
C GLU A 741 -3.23 -3.24 -50.51
N ASP A 742 -3.71 -3.17 -49.26
CA ASP A 742 -4.71 -2.17 -48.88
C ASP A 742 -4.06 -1.05 -48.05
N GLN A 743 -4.18 0.17 -48.58
CA GLN A 743 -3.82 1.42 -47.93
C GLN A 743 -4.75 1.65 -46.74
N VAL A 744 -4.19 1.98 -45.59
CA VAL A 744 -4.92 2.28 -44.34
C VAL A 744 -5.46 3.72 -44.37
N PRO A 745 -6.78 3.95 -44.26
CA PRO A 745 -7.30 5.22 -43.80
C PRO A 745 -7.77 5.07 -42.35
N SER A 746 -7.09 5.73 -41.41
CA SER A 746 -7.59 5.94 -40.05
C SER A 746 -8.71 6.98 -40.08
N VAL A 747 -9.94 6.53 -40.22
CA VAL A 747 -11.14 7.31 -39.90
C VAL A 747 -12.03 6.34 -39.14
N ARG A 748 -12.54 6.73 -37.96
CA ARG A 748 -13.64 6.01 -37.31
C ARG A 748 -14.74 5.85 -38.35
N VAL A 749 -14.85 4.67 -38.95
CA VAL A 749 -15.93 4.37 -39.87
C VAL A 749 -17.19 4.38 -39.02
N GLU A 750 -18.14 5.27 -39.34
CA GLU A 750 -19.49 5.13 -38.81
C GLU A 750 -19.97 3.73 -39.21
N ILE A 751 -19.95 2.79 -38.27
CA ILE A 751 -20.48 1.46 -38.49
C ILE A 751 -21.98 1.65 -38.71
N HIS A 752 -22.41 1.63 -39.97
CA HIS A 752 -23.82 1.66 -40.33
C HIS A 752 -24.46 0.38 -39.77
N LEU A 753 -25.07 0.52 -38.59
CA LEU A 753 -25.80 -0.56 -37.92
C LEU A 753 -26.84 -1.14 -38.91
N PRO A 754 -26.76 -2.43 -39.26
CA PRO A 754 -27.77 -3.10 -40.06
C PRO A 754 -29.13 -2.89 -39.39
N ARG A 755 -30.14 -2.46 -40.15
CA ARG A 755 -31.50 -2.30 -39.64
C ARG A 755 -32.43 -3.30 -40.31
N ASP A 756 -33.30 -3.90 -39.52
CA ASP A 756 -34.33 -4.78 -40.02
C ASP A 756 -35.48 -3.98 -40.68
N GLN A 757 -36.49 -4.70 -41.17
CA GLN A 757 -37.66 -4.09 -41.84
C GLN A 757 -38.50 -3.18 -40.92
N SER A 758 -38.28 -3.22 -39.61
CA SER A 758 -38.94 -2.37 -38.61
C SER A 758 -38.12 -1.14 -38.22
N GLY A 759 -36.88 -1.02 -38.71
CA GLY A 759 -35.97 0.08 -38.40
C GLY A 759 -35.13 -0.15 -37.14
N GLU A 760 -35.25 -1.30 -36.49
CA GLU A 760 -34.46 -1.72 -35.33
C GLU A 760 -33.15 -2.39 -35.77
N VAL A 761 -32.15 -2.46 -34.88
CA VAL A 761 -30.85 -3.07 -35.21
C VAL A 761 -31.02 -4.57 -35.49
N ASP A 762 -30.58 -5.01 -36.67
CA ASP A 762 -30.59 -6.42 -37.08
C ASP A 762 -29.36 -7.14 -36.50
N PHE A 763 -29.56 -7.73 -35.32
CA PHE A 763 -28.53 -8.51 -34.62
C PHE A 763 -28.09 -9.76 -35.38
N LYS A 764 -28.94 -10.35 -36.24
CA LYS A 764 -28.56 -11.51 -37.06
C LYS A 764 -27.63 -11.10 -38.19
N ALA A 765 -27.88 -9.95 -38.80
CA ALA A 765 -26.97 -9.36 -39.78
C ALA A 765 -25.61 -8.99 -39.15
N LEU A 766 -25.59 -8.45 -37.92
CA LEU A 766 -24.34 -8.20 -37.18
C LEU A 766 -23.55 -9.48 -36.90
N VAL A 767 -24.23 -10.58 -36.51
CA VAL A 767 -23.58 -11.89 -36.32
C VAL A 767 -23.05 -12.46 -37.64
N LEU A 768 -23.74 -12.24 -38.76
CA LEU A 768 -23.24 -12.60 -40.09
C LEU A 768 -22.00 -11.77 -40.47
N GLN A 769 -22.01 -10.46 -40.23
CA GLN A 769 -20.85 -9.60 -40.43
C GLN A 769 -19.66 -10.04 -39.58
N LEU A 770 -19.89 -10.39 -38.31
CA LEU A 770 -18.85 -10.93 -37.43
C LEU A 770 -18.20 -12.18 -38.00
N LYS A 771 -18.96 -13.01 -38.72
CA LYS A 771 -18.48 -14.24 -39.38
C LYS A 771 -17.71 -13.97 -40.68
N GLU A 772 -18.04 -12.90 -41.39
CA GLU A 772 -17.44 -12.55 -42.69
C GLU A 772 -16.18 -11.69 -42.54
N THR A 773 -16.11 -10.87 -41.50
CA THR A 773 -15.01 -9.93 -41.26
C THR A 773 -13.71 -10.64 -40.85
N SER A 774 -12.60 -10.29 -41.52
CA SER A 774 -11.24 -10.73 -41.17
C SER A 774 -10.48 -9.76 -40.24
N SER A 775 -10.98 -8.52 -40.08
CA SER A 775 -10.36 -7.49 -39.24
C SER A 775 -10.69 -7.72 -37.76
N LEU A 776 -9.66 -7.91 -36.92
CA LEU A 776 -9.82 -8.08 -35.47
C LEU A 776 -10.43 -6.84 -34.80
N GLN A 777 -10.18 -5.64 -35.35
CA GLN A 777 -10.75 -4.39 -34.85
C GLN A 777 -12.27 -4.36 -35.08
N GLU A 778 -12.71 -4.67 -36.30
CA GLU A 778 -14.14 -4.73 -36.62
C GLU A 778 -14.86 -5.84 -35.84
N GLN A 779 -14.21 -7.00 -35.63
CA GLN A 779 -14.76 -8.06 -34.77
C GLN A 779 -14.97 -7.56 -33.33
N ALA A 780 -14.02 -6.82 -32.77
CA ALA A 780 -14.15 -6.23 -31.44
C ALA A 780 -15.27 -5.18 -31.38
N ASP A 781 -15.39 -4.33 -32.40
CA ASP A 781 -16.42 -3.29 -32.46
C ASP A 781 -17.83 -3.90 -32.58
N ILE A 782 -18.01 -4.94 -33.41
CA ILE A 782 -19.28 -5.67 -33.51
C ILE A 782 -19.63 -6.34 -32.18
N LEU A 783 -18.66 -7.04 -31.56
CA LEU A 783 -18.88 -7.68 -30.26
C LEU A 783 -19.17 -6.67 -29.15
N TYR A 784 -18.58 -5.47 -29.19
CA TYR A 784 -18.90 -4.39 -28.27
C TYR A 784 -20.35 -3.90 -28.42
N ILE A 785 -20.84 -3.75 -29.66
CA ILE A 785 -22.23 -3.41 -29.94
C ILE A 785 -23.16 -4.49 -29.37
N LEU A 786 -22.87 -5.76 -29.65
CA LEU A 786 -23.65 -6.89 -29.14
C LEU A 786 -23.65 -6.95 -27.61
N TYR A 787 -22.49 -6.73 -26.99
CA TYR A 787 -22.34 -6.68 -25.53
C TYR A 787 -23.20 -5.57 -24.91
N THR A 788 -23.16 -4.37 -25.49
CA THR A 788 -23.88 -3.19 -24.97
C THR A 788 -25.39 -3.32 -25.14
N MET A 789 -25.85 -3.87 -26.27
CA MET A 789 -27.28 -3.92 -26.60
C MET A 789 -27.99 -5.19 -26.12
N LYS A 790 -27.29 -6.33 -26.02
CA LYS A 790 -27.89 -7.63 -25.64
C LYS A 790 -27.35 -8.20 -24.32
N GLY A 791 -26.21 -7.69 -23.85
CA GLY A 791 -25.53 -8.20 -22.66
C GLY A 791 -24.51 -9.31 -22.96
N PRO A 792 -23.62 -9.60 -21.99
CA PRO A 792 -22.52 -10.55 -22.15
C PRO A 792 -22.94 -11.99 -22.42
N ASP A 793 -24.06 -12.41 -21.82
CA ASP A 793 -24.49 -13.80 -21.83
C ASP A 793 -25.49 -14.10 -22.96
N TRP A 794 -25.67 -13.14 -23.88
CA TRP A 794 -26.51 -13.33 -25.06
C TRP A 794 -25.89 -14.36 -26.00
N ASN A 795 -26.69 -15.34 -26.39
CA ASN A 795 -26.29 -16.39 -27.32
C ASN A 795 -26.35 -15.88 -28.77
N THR A 796 -25.21 -15.97 -29.46
CA THR A 796 -25.05 -15.53 -30.85
C THR A 796 -25.48 -16.58 -31.88
N GLU A 797 -25.72 -17.83 -31.47
CA GLU A 797 -26.06 -18.95 -32.35
C GLU A 797 -25.04 -19.20 -33.49
N LEU A 798 -23.79 -18.76 -33.29
CA LEU A 798 -22.77 -18.70 -34.34
C LEU A 798 -22.24 -20.09 -34.76
N TYR A 799 -22.34 -21.09 -33.88
CA TYR A 799 -21.89 -22.46 -34.13
C TYR A 799 -23.07 -23.45 -34.17
N ASN A 800 -23.05 -24.34 -35.18
CA ASN A 800 -24.13 -25.31 -35.46
C ASN A 800 -24.29 -26.42 -34.38
N GLU A 801 -23.27 -26.65 -33.53
CA GLU A 801 -23.27 -27.69 -32.47
C GLU A 801 -23.10 -27.11 -31.05
N GLY A 802 -23.32 -25.80 -30.87
CA GLY A 802 -23.36 -25.20 -29.54
C GLY A 802 -23.52 -23.69 -29.56
N SER A 803 -24.39 -23.17 -28.69
CA SER A 803 -24.53 -21.74 -28.41
C SER A 803 -23.20 -21.14 -27.93
N ALA A 804 -22.74 -20.05 -28.56
CA ALA A 804 -21.64 -19.24 -28.04
C ALA A 804 -22.15 -17.87 -27.61
N THR A 805 -21.83 -17.50 -26.39
CA THR A 805 -22.20 -16.21 -25.82
C THR A 805 -21.26 -15.10 -26.31
N VAL A 806 -21.72 -13.85 -26.28
CA VAL A 806 -20.87 -12.67 -26.60
C VAL A 806 -19.61 -12.66 -25.73
N ARG A 807 -19.72 -13.02 -24.43
CA ARG A 807 -18.60 -13.13 -23.51
C ARG A 807 -17.57 -14.17 -23.95
N GLU A 808 -18.01 -15.34 -24.39
CA GLU A 808 -17.11 -16.41 -24.87
C GLU A 808 -16.37 -15.97 -26.14
N LEU A 809 -17.07 -15.32 -27.09
CA LEU A 809 -16.46 -14.80 -28.32
C LEU A 809 -15.44 -13.68 -28.03
N LEU A 810 -15.77 -12.73 -27.14
CA LEU A 810 -14.83 -11.70 -26.69
C LEU A 810 -13.61 -12.32 -25.99
N THR A 811 -13.82 -13.38 -25.23
CA THR A 811 -12.75 -14.10 -24.53
C THR A 811 -11.83 -14.85 -25.50
N GLU A 812 -12.39 -15.44 -26.56
CA GLU A 812 -11.61 -16.04 -27.66
C GLU A 812 -10.82 -14.97 -28.42
N LEU A 813 -11.46 -13.84 -28.76
CA LEU A 813 -10.82 -12.72 -29.43
C LEU A 813 -9.68 -12.13 -28.59
N TYR A 814 -9.89 -11.98 -27.28
CA TYR A 814 -8.85 -11.56 -26.33
C TYR A 814 -7.62 -12.47 -26.40
N GLY A 815 -7.81 -13.80 -26.45
CA GLY A 815 -6.72 -14.77 -26.62
C GLY A 815 -5.94 -14.55 -27.91
N LYS A 816 -6.63 -14.46 -29.05
CA LYS A 816 -6.00 -14.25 -30.38
C LYS A 816 -5.24 -12.93 -30.47
N VAL A 817 -5.85 -11.84 -29.99
CA VAL A 817 -5.23 -10.50 -29.95
C VAL A 817 -3.99 -10.49 -29.05
N GLY A 818 -4.00 -11.29 -27.98
CA GLY A 818 -2.85 -11.51 -27.11
C GLY A 818 -1.71 -12.28 -27.78
N GLU A 819 -2.02 -13.29 -28.58
CA GLU A 819 -1.01 -14.07 -29.35
C GLU A 819 -0.24 -13.18 -30.33
N ILE A 820 -0.95 -12.30 -31.05
CA ILE A 820 -0.31 -11.33 -31.97
C ILE A 820 0.22 -10.07 -31.25
N ARG A 821 0.03 -9.96 -29.93
CA ARG A 821 0.47 -8.84 -29.09
C ARG A 821 0.00 -7.46 -29.58
N HIS A 822 -1.25 -7.36 -30.04
CA HIS A 822 -1.82 -6.08 -30.48
C HIS A 822 -2.34 -5.28 -29.27
N TRP A 823 -1.47 -4.46 -28.68
CA TRP A 823 -1.67 -3.85 -27.35
C TRP A 823 -2.85 -2.84 -27.24
N GLY A 824 -3.16 -2.06 -28.28
CA GLY A 824 -4.32 -1.15 -28.23
C GLY A 824 -5.63 -1.93 -28.15
N LEU A 825 -5.78 -2.94 -29.00
CA LEU A 825 -6.96 -3.79 -29.08
C LEU A 825 -7.11 -4.69 -27.83
N ILE A 826 -6.02 -5.21 -27.25
CA ILE A 826 -6.13 -6.01 -26.02
C ILE A 826 -6.59 -5.15 -24.82
N ARG A 827 -6.15 -3.89 -24.73
CA ARG A 827 -6.65 -2.93 -23.74
C ARG A 827 -8.14 -2.69 -23.90
N TYR A 828 -8.57 -2.45 -25.14
CA TYR A 828 -9.98 -2.23 -25.46
C TYR A 828 -10.85 -3.43 -25.05
N ILE A 829 -10.50 -4.64 -25.50
CA ILE A 829 -11.24 -5.87 -25.17
C ILE A 829 -11.20 -6.16 -23.66
N SER A 830 -10.08 -5.88 -22.98
CA SER A 830 -9.98 -6.01 -21.51
C SER A 830 -10.98 -5.13 -20.79
N GLY A 831 -11.17 -3.89 -21.26
CA GLY A 831 -12.17 -2.97 -20.71
C GLY A 831 -13.60 -3.47 -20.93
N ILE A 832 -13.92 -4.01 -22.11
CA ILE A 832 -15.23 -4.62 -22.41
C ILE A 832 -15.51 -5.80 -21.47
N LEU A 833 -14.54 -6.71 -21.33
CA LEU A 833 -14.63 -7.89 -20.47
C LEU A 833 -14.54 -7.58 -18.97
N ARG A 834 -14.26 -6.32 -18.59
CA ARG A 834 -13.96 -5.90 -17.21
C ARG A 834 -12.93 -6.80 -16.53
N LYS A 835 -11.86 -7.14 -17.25
CA LYS A 835 -10.75 -7.96 -16.72
C LYS A 835 -10.13 -7.26 -15.52
N LYS A 836 -9.87 -8.00 -14.44
CA LYS A 836 -9.29 -7.41 -13.22
C LYS A 836 -7.79 -7.17 -13.42
N VAL A 837 -7.34 -5.93 -13.21
CA VAL A 837 -5.90 -5.60 -13.17
C VAL A 837 -5.36 -6.10 -11.84
N GLU A 838 -4.37 -6.99 -11.89
CA GLU A 838 -3.79 -7.56 -10.68
C GLU A 838 -3.19 -6.49 -9.76
N ALA A 839 -3.46 -6.60 -8.45
CA ALA A 839 -2.93 -5.74 -7.40
C ALA A 839 -3.25 -4.23 -7.56
N LEU A 840 -4.35 -3.86 -8.23
CA LEU A 840 -4.73 -2.45 -8.41
C LEU A 840 -5.05 -1.73 -7.08
N ASP A 841 -5.83 -2.37 -6.22
CA ASP A 841 -6.19 -1.85 -4.89
C ASP A 841 -4.98 -1.83 -3.96
N GLU A 842 -4.09 -2.82 -4.04
CA GLU A 842 -2.78 -2.81 -3.39
C GLU A 842 -1.90 -1.65 -3.90
N ALA A 843 -1.82 -1.42 -5.22
CA ALA A 843 -1.06 -0.32 -5.82
C ALA A 843 -1.59 1.05 -5.39
N CYS A 844 -2.92 1.21 -5.37
CA CYS A 844 -3.57 2.41 -4.84
C CYS A 844 -3.22 2.62 -3.37
N THR A 845 -3.30 1.56 -2.57
CA THR A 845 -2.95 1.60 -1.16
C THR A 845 -1.49 1.96 -0.95
N ASP A 846 -0.56 1.34 -1.69
CA ASP A 846 0.89 1.60 -1.64
C ASP A 846 1.22 3.06 -1.98
N LEU A 847 0.54 3.68 -2.95
CA LEU A 847 0.77 5.10 -3.27
C LEU A 847 0.27 6.03 -2.16
N LEU A 848 -0.94 5.81 -1.66
CA LEU A 848 -1.53 6.60 -0.57
C LEU A 848 -0.75 6.44 0.74
N SER A 849 -0.27 5.22 0.99
CA SER A 849 0.65 4.79 2.03
C SER A 849 1.95 5.61 2.08
N HIS A 850 2.49 5.95 0.90
CA HIS A 850 3.64 6.83 0.74
C HIS A 850 3.25 8.32 0.71
N GLN A 851 2.08 8.66 1.28
CA GLN A 851 1.54 10.03 1.39
C GLN A 851 1.34 10.70 0.02
N LYS A 852 1.00 9.92 -1.01
CA LYS A 852 0.68 10.42 -2.36
C LYS A 852 -0.82 10.33 -2.61
N HIS A 853 -1.50 11.48 -2.58
CA HIS A 853 -2.89 11.56 -3.03
C HIS A 853 -2.97 11.27 -4.53
N LEU A 854 -4.07 10.68 -4.99
CA LEU A 854 -4.24 10.36 -6.41
C LEU A 854 -5.41 11.13 -7.00
N THR A 855 -5.31 11.49 -8.27
CA THR A 855 -6.47 11.87 -9.08
C THR A 855 -6.48 11.12 -10.39
N VAL A 856 -7.68 10.80 -10.86
CA VAL A 856 -7.93 10.15 -12.16
C VAL A 856 -8.87 11.03 -12.98
N GLY A 857 -8.80 10.92 -14.31
CA GLY A 857 -9.45 11.86 -15.23
C GLY A 857 -8.64 13.14 -15.47
N LEU A 858 -9.13 13.99 -16.37
CA LEU A 858 -8.50 15.27 -16.73
C LEU A 858 -9.19 16.45 -16.03
N PRO A 859 -8.45 17.50 -15.62
CA PRO A 859 -9.05 18.70 -15.04
C PRO A 859 -9.92 19.49 -16.03
N PRO A 860 -10.83 20.35 -15.51
CA PRO A 860 -11.14 20.57 -14.09
C PRO A 860 -12.19 19.58 -13.54
N GLU A 861 -12.44 19.63 -12.23
CA GLU A 861 -13.58 18.95 -11.60
C GLU A 861 -14.91 19.37 -12.30
N PRO A 862 -15.89 18.47 -12.50
CA PRO A 862 -16.04 17.14 -11.88
C PRO A 862 -15.45 15.97 -12.69
N ARG A 863 -14.77 16.23 -13.82
CA ARG A 863 -14.15 15.21 -14.68
C ARG A 863 -12.97 14.53 -13.98
N GLU A 864 -12.14 15.35 -13.32
CA GLU A 864 -11.11 14.86 -12.41
C GLU A 864 -11.75 14.38 -11.09
N LYS A 865 -11.41 13.16 -10.66
CA LYS A 865 -11.86 12.55 -9.40
C LYS A 865 -10.67 12.35 -8.47
N THR A 866 -10.89 12.62 -7.18
CA THR A 866 -9.84 12.49 -6.15
C THR A 866 -9.99 11.21 -5.36
N ILE A 867 -8.87 10.51 -5.17
CA ILE A 867 -8.76 9.36 -4.29
C ILE A 867 -7.86 9.77 -3.13
N SER A 868 -8.47 9.92 -1.95
CA SER A 868 -7.81 10.38 -0.72
C SER A 868 -7.65 9.29 0.33
N ALA A 869 -8.29 8.14 0.14
CA ALA A 869 -8.19 6.98 1.01
C ALA A 869 -8.18 5.70 0.15
N PRO A 870 -7.58 4.60 0.64
CA PRO A 870 -7.62 3.32 -0.05
C PRO A 870 -9.07 2.87 -0.27
N LEU A 871 -9.38 2.44 -1.50
CA LEU A 871 -10.71 1.99 -1.90
C LEU A 871 -10.68 0.50 -2.21
N PRO A 872 -11.76 -0.25 -1.92
CA PRO A 872 -11.94 -1.61 -2.42
C PRO A 872 -11.85 -1.63 -3.95
N TYR A 873 -11.43 -2.77 -4.50
CA TYR A 873 -11.23 -2.96 -5.94
C TYR A 873 -12.44 -2.50 -6.76
N GLU A 874 -13.67 -2.93 -6.41
CA GLU A 874 -14.88 -2.58 -7.17
C GLU A 874 -15.13 -1.06 -7.17
N ALA A 875 -15.05 -0.42 -6.01
CA ALA A 875 -15.25 1.03 -5.88
C ALA A 875 -14.19 1.84 -6.64
N LEU A 876 -12.93 1.37 -6.61
CA LEU A 876 -11.84 2.01 -7.32
C LEU A 876 -12.03 1.93 -8.84
N THR A 877 -12.37 0.75 -9.37
CA THR A 877 -12.61 0.59 -10.82
C THR A 877 -13.79 1.41 -11.32
N GLN A 878 -14.89 1.45 -10.56
CA GLN A 878 -16.04 2.28 -10.91
C GLN A 878 -15.67 3.77 -10.98
N LEU A 879 -14.89 4.27 -10.00
CA LEU A 879 -14.44 5.66 -9.98
C LEU A 879 -13.56 5.98 -11.20
N ILE A 880 -12.68 5.06 -11.61
CA ILE A 880 -11.83 5.19 -12.81
C ILE A 880 -12.67 5.20 -14.09
N ASP A 881 -13.67 4.32 -14.20
CA ASP A 881 -14.56 4.26 -15.36
C ASP A 881 -15.36 5.57 -15.52
N GLU A 882 -15.90 6.09 -14.42
CA GLU A 882 -16.60 7.38 -14.39
C GLU A 882 -15.69 8.56 -14.79
N ALA A 883 -14.44 8.56 -14.31
CA ALA A 883 -13.45 9.59 -14.65
C ALA A 883 -12.93 9.48 -16.09
N SER A 884 -13.07 8.31 -16.72
CA SER A 884 -12.65 8.04 -18.10
C SER A 884 -13.75 8.32 -19.13
N GLU A 885 -14.90 8.88 -18.72
CA GLU A 885 -16.04 9.23 -19.60
C GLU A 885 -16.55 8.05 -20.45
N GLY A 886 -16.41 6.81 -19.96
CA GLY A 886 -16.79 5.60 -20.68
C GLY A 886 -15.80 5.15 -21.75
N ASP A 887 -14.60 5.73 -21.84
CA ASP A 887 -13.50 5.19 -22.65
C ASP A 887 -12.84 4.02 -21.93
N MET A 888 -13.20 2.81 -22.37
CA MET A 888 -12.68 1.54 -21.82
C MET A 888 -11.16 1.42 -21.92
N SER A 889 -10.54 1.96 -22.98
CA SER A 889 -9.09 1.86 -23.17
C SER A 889 -8.35 2.80 -22.22
N ILE A 890 -8.86 4.02 -22.01
CA ILE A 890 -8.30 4.98 -21.05
C ILE A 890 -8.48 4.49 -19.61
N SER A 891 -9.61 3.84 -19.29
CA SER A 891 -9.82 3.23 -17.97
C SER A 891 -8.75 2.17 -17.66
N ILE A 892 -8.52 1.23 -18.59
CA ILE A 892 -7.49 0.20 -18.42
C ILE A 892 -6.08 0.81 -18.36
N LEU A 893 -5.78 1.79 -19.21
CA LEU A 893 -4.50 2.48 -19.18
C LEU A 893 -4.28 3.22 -17.84
N THR A 894 -5.32 3.85 -17.29
CA THR A 894 -5.25 4.52 -15.98
C THR A 894 -4.89 3.52 -14.88
N GLN A 895 -5.51 2.33 -14.90
CA GLN A 895 -5.22 1.25 -13.97
C GLN A 895 -3.77 0.74 -14.13
N GLU A 896 -3.27 0.56 -15.36
CA GLU A 896 -1.87 0.21 -15.62
C GLU A 896 -0.88 1.25 -15.06
N ILE A 897 -1.12 2.53 -15.35
CA ILE A 897 -0.24 3.62 -14.89
C ILE A 897 -0.21 3.66 -13.36
N MET A 898 -1.35 3.44 -12.68
CA MET A 898 -1.38 3.32 -11.22
C MET A 898 -0.46 2.19 -10.71
N VAL A 899 -0.54 1.00 -11.31
CA VAL A 899 0.34 -0.13 -10.95
C VAL A 899 1.81 0.21 -11.20
N TYR A 900 2.14 0.83 -12.34
CA TYR A 900 3.52 1.22 -12.65
C TYR A 900 4.06 2.29 -11.70
N LEU A 901 3.23 3.29 -11.32
CA LEU A 901 3.59 4.28 -10.31
C LEU A 901 3.88 3.62 -8.97
N ALA A 902 3.07 2.65 -8.54
CA ALA A 902 3.31 1.89 -7.31
C ALA A 902 4.60 1.05 -7.40
N MET A 903 4.89 0.42 -8.55
CA MET A 903 6.16 -0.27 -8.77
C MET A 903 7.37 0.67 -8.63
N TYR A 904 7.28 1.89 -9.18
CA TYR A 904 8.34 2.89 -9.02
C TYR A 904 8.44 3.44 -7.60
N MET A 905 7.32 3.59 -6.89
CA MET A 905 7.34 3.99 -5.47
C MET A 905 8.13 2.98 -4.62
N ARG A 906 7.92 1.68 -4.86
CA ARG A 906 8.62 0.60 -4.14
C ARG A 906 10.10 0.50 -4.48
N THR A 907 10.47 0.71 -5.75
CA THR A 907 11.85 0.49 -6.24
C THR A 907 12.72 1.74 -6.26
N GLN A 908 12.12 2.91 -6.50
CA GLN A 908 12.80 4.20 -6.69
C GLN A 908 11.96 5.36 -6.11
N PRO A 909 11.70 5.39 -4.77
CA PRO A 909 10.84 6.40 -4.14
C PRO A 909 11.33 7.84 -4.36
N GLY A 910 12.63 8.04 -4.60
CA GLY A 910 13.22 9.34 -4.91
C GLY A 910 12.64 10.02 -6.16
N LEU A 911 12.00 9.28 -7.08
CA LEU A 911 11.30 9.86 -8.24
C LEU A 911 10.09 10.72 -7.86
N PHE A 912 9.59 10.56 -6.63
CA PHE A 912 8.38 11.20 -6.10
C PHE A 912 8.67 12.24 -5.01
N ALA A 913 9.93 12.68 -4.89
CA ALA A 913 10.32 13.71 -3.94
C ALA A 913 9.52 15.01 -4.18
N GLU A 914 9.01 15.61 -3.10
CA GLU A 914 8.18 16.83 -3.12
C GLU A 914 6.93 16.75 -4.04
N MET A 915 6.45 15.55 -4.34
CA MET A 915 5.18 15.33 -5.04
C MET A 915 4.17 14.77 -4.04
N PHE A 916 3.17 15.54 -3.61
CA PHE A 916 2.14 15.06 -2.66
C PHE A 916 0.86 14.56 -3.34
N ARG A 917 0.69 14.84 -4.63
CA ARG A 917 -0.48 14.44 -5.41
C ARG A 917 -0.08 14.04 -6.83
N LEU A 918 -0.47 12.83 -7.25
CA LEU A 918 -0.24 12.29 -8.58
C LEU A 918 -1.52 12.42 -9.41
N ARG A 919 -1.47 13.26 -10.45
CA ARG A 919 -2.60 13.51 -11.36
C ARG A 919 -2.48 12.61 -12.58
N ILE A 920 -3.03 11.40 -12.49
CA ILE A 920 -2.77 10.33 -13.45
C ILE A 920 -3.23 10.71 -14.86
N GLY A 921 -4.37 11.40 -15.00
CA GLY A 921 -4.82 11.89 -16.30
C GLY A 921 -3.85 12.89 -16.95
N LEU A 922 -3.29 13.82 -16.18
CA LEU A 922 -2.28 14.76 -16.68
C LEU A 922 -0.96 14.04 -17.01
N ILE A 923 -0.58 13.02 -16.24
CA ILE A 923 0.59 12.18 -16.56
C ILE A 923 0.40 11.51 -17.93
N ILE A 924 -0.76 10.91 -18.18
CA ILE A 924 -1.10 10.30 -19.48
C ILE A 924 -1.06 11.35 -20.61
N GLN A 925 -1.65 12.53 -20.39
CA GLN A 925 -1.63 13.62 -21.37
C GLN A 925 -0.21 14.09 -21.69
N VAL A 926 0.64 14.20 -20.68
CA VAL A 926 2.07 14.52 -20.84
C VAL A 926 2.77 13.43 -21.65
N MET A 927 2.55 12.15 -21.33
CA MET A 927 3.13 11.03 -22.09
C MET A 927 2.75 11.08 -23.57
N ALA A 928 1.47 11.33 -23.89
CA ALA A 928 1.00 11.49 -25.26
C ALA A 928 1.63 12.72 -25.96
N THR A 929 1.72 13.85 -25.26
CA THR A 929 2.30 15.09 -25.81
C THR A 929 3.80 14.94 -26.09
N GLU A 930 4.52 14.24 -25.23
CA GLU A 930 5.95 13.95 -25.41
C GLU A 930 6.20 12.98 -26.56
N LEU A 931 5.33 11.99 -26.74
CA LEU A 931 5.34 11.14 -27.93
C LEU A 931 5.07 11.95 -29.21
N ALA A 932 4.05 12.83 -29.20
CA ALA A 932 3.72 13.68 -30.34
C ALA A 932 4.91 14.56 -30.77
N HIS A 933 5.59 15.16 -29.79
CA HIS A 933 6.76 16.01 -30.04
C HIS A 933 7.93 15.21 -30.60
N SER A 934 8.24 14.06 -29.98
CA SER A 934 9.38 13.24 -30.35
C SER A 934 9.21 12.59 -31.73
N LEU A 935 7.98 12.15 -32.04
CA LEU A 935 7.63 11.53 -33.33
C LEU A 935 7.22 12.54 -34.42
N ARG A 936 7.07 13.83 -34.06
CA ARG A 936 6.57 14.89 -34.94
C ARG A 936 5.23 14.54 -35.62
N CYS A 937 4.30 13.97 -34.85
CA CYS A 937 2.99 13.55 -35.34
C CYS A 937 1.84 14.38 -34.74
N SER A 938 0.63 14.17 -35.26
CA SER A 938 -0.59 14.75 -34.68
C SER A 938 -0.87 14.19 -33.27
N ALA A 939 -1.71 14.90 -32.50
CA ALA A 939 -2.09 14.46 -31.16
C ALA A 939 -2.89 13.14 -31.17
N GLU A 940 -3.71 12.93 -32.21
CA GLU A 940 -4.49 11.71 -32.40
C GLU A 940 -3.57 10.51 -32.69
N GLU A 941 -2.63 10.66 -33.63
CA GLU A 941 -1.61 9.63 -33.91
C GLU A 941 -0.75 9.31 -32.69
N ALA A 942 -0.43 10.32 -31.87
CA ALA A 942 0.35 10.12 -30.66
C ALA A 942 -0.42 9.33 -29.59
N MET A 943 -1.72 9.59 -29.44
CA MET A 943 -2.59 8.85 -28.51
C MET A 943 -2.77 7.40 -28.98
N GLU A 944 -2.98 7.18 -30.27
CA GLU A 944 -3.03 5.83 -30.85
C GLU A 944 -1.69 5.10 -30.67
N GLY A 945 -0.57 5.79 -30.90
CA GLY A 945 0.77 5.27 -30.63
C GLY A 945 0.99 4.91 -29.17
N LEU A 946 0.52 5.74 -28.24
CA LEU A 946 0.56 5.50 -26.79
C LEU A 946 -0.24 4.24 -26.42
N MET A 947 -1.48 4.11 -26.92
CA MET A 947 -2.35 2.95 -26.68
C MET A 947 -1.77 1.64 -27.23
N ASN A 948 -0.94 1.72 -28.27
CA ASN A 948 -0.29 0.56 -28.87
C ASN A 948 1.10 0.24 -28.29
N LEU A 949 1.59 0.98 -27.29
CA LEU A 949 2.83 0.61 -26.59
C LEU A 949 2.63 -0.68 -25.79
N SER A 950 3.64 -1.55 -25.80
CA SER A 950 3.66 -2.69 -24.88
C SER A 950 3.72 -2.22 -23.42
N PRO A 951 3.27 -3.05 -22.45
CA PRO A 951 3.38 -2.75 -21.02
C PRO A 951 4.76 -2.25 -20.58
N SER A 952 5.85 -2.92 -21.01
CA SER A 952 7.21 -2.50 -20.66
C SER A 952 7.63 -1.17 -21.30
N ALA A 953 7.21 -0.89 -22.54
CA ALA A 953 7.47 0.38 -23.21
C ALA A 953 6.71 1.54 -22.55
N MET A 954 5.44 1.32 -22.19
CA MET A 954 4.61 2.27 -21.43
C MET A 954 5.25 2.60 -20.08
N LYS A 955 5.66 1.58 -19.32
CA LYS A 955 6.34 1.74 -18.03
C LYS A 955 7.67 2.49 -18.17
N ASN A 956 8.45 2.25 -19.22
CA ASN A 956 9.70 2.97 -19.47
C ASN A 956 9.47 4.44 -19.83
N LEU A 957 8.47 4.74 -20.67
CA LEU A 957 8.07 6.12 -20.96
C LEU A 957 7.72 6.86 -19.67
N LEU A 958 6.92 6.25 -18.80
CA LEU A 958 6.56 6.81 -17.49
C LEU A 958 7.80 7.11 -16.64
N HIS A 959 8.77 6.21 -16.56
CA HIS A 959 10.02 6.46 -15.84
C HIS A 959 10.77 7.67 -16.39
N HIS A 960 10.83 7.83 -17.71
CA HIS A 960 11.48 9.00 -18.30
C HIS A 960 10.77 10.31 -17.94
N ILE A 961 9.42 10.33 -17.98
CA ILE A 961 8.61 11.46 -17.52
C ILE A 961 8.89 11.80 -16.06
N LEU A 962 8.88 10.80 -15.17
CA LEU A 962 9.17 10.99 -13.75
C LEU A 962 10.62 11.40 -13.52
N SER A 963 11.61 10.83 -14.22
CA SER A 963 13.01 11.18 -14.00
C SER A 963 13.36 12.62 -14.41
N GLY A 964 12.55 13.24 -15.28
CA GLY A 964 12.83 14.55 -15.86
C GLY A 964 14.06 14.58 -16.79
N LYS A 965 14.66 13.42 -17.08
CA LYS A 965 15.79 13.29 -18.01
C LYS A 965 15.30 13.40 -19.46
N GLU A 966 16.16 13.90 -20.34
CA GLU A 966 15.90 13.89 -21.78
C GLU A 966 15.97 12.47 -22.34
N PHE A 967 15.06 12.15 -23.26
CA PHE A 967 14.96 10.84 -23.90
C PHE A 967 14.58 11.00 -25.37
N GLY A 968 14.99 10.06 -26.19
CA GLY A 968 14.68 10.00 -27.62
C GLY A 968 13.63 8.94 -27.89
N VAL A 969 12.77 9.22 -28.88
CA VAL A 969 11.78 8.27 -29.38
C VAL A 969 11.97 8.13 -30.88
N GLU A 970 12.09 6.89 -31.36
CA GLU A 970 12.25 6.59 -32.78
C GLU A 970 11.23 5.53 -33.22
N ARG A 971 10.65 5.71 -34.42
CA ARG A 971 9.87 4.65 -35.08
C ARG A 971 10.87 3.60 -35.60
N SER A 972 10.84 2.39 -35.04
CA SER A 972 11.65 1.28 -35.53
C SER A 972 11.07 0.78 -36.84
N VAL A 973 11.69 1.13 -37.97
CA VAL A 973 11.43 0.50 -39.27
C VAL A 973 12.28 -0.77 -39.34
N ARG A 974 11.76 -1.91 -38.87
CA ARG A 974 12.35 -3.21 -39.22
C ARG A 974 11.78 -3.64 -40.58
N PRO A 975 12.61 -3.94 -41.59
CA PRO A 975 12.15 -4.38 -42.89
C PRO A 975 11.92 -5.90 -42.89
N THR A 976 10.88 -6.38 -42.21
CA THR A 976 10.30 -7.72 -42.42
C THR A 976 8.90 -7.77 -41.81
N ASP A 977 7.92 -8.00 -42.68
CA ASP A 977 6.48 -8.23 -42.49
C ASP A 977 5.57 -7.03 -42.13
N SER A 978 4.66 -6.75 -43.07
CA SER A 978 3.87 -5.53 -43.23
C SER A 978 2.50 -5.53 -42.53
N ASN A 979 2.34 -6.22 -41.39
CA ASN A 979 1.07 -6.27 -40.64
C ASN A 979 1.21 -5.90 -39.14
N VAL A 980 2.37 -5.36 -38.71
CA VAL A 980 2.58 -4.92 -37.33
C VAL A 980 2.73 -3.40 -37.31
N SER A 981 1.92 -2.70 -36.52
CA SER A 981 2.04 -1.25 -36.29
C SER A 981 3.50 -0.89 -35.94
N PRO A 982 4.05 0.21 -36.47
CA PRO A 982 5.47 0.54 -36.32
C PRO A 982 5.87 0.54 -34.85
N ALA A 983 6.81 -0.34 -34.47
CA ALA A 983 7.25 -0.44 -33.08
C ALA A 983 7.94 0.86 -32.65
N ILE A 984 7.40 1.52 -31.63
CA ILE A 984 8.00 2.72 -31.04
C ILE A 984 9.11 2.28 -30.09
N SER A 985 10.34 2.75 -30.31
CA SER A 985 11.48 2.52 -29.41
C SER A 985 11.82 3.79 -28.62
N ILE A 986 12.14 3.64 -27.33
CA ILE A 986 12.47 4.73 -26.41
C ILE A 986 13.87 4.49 -25.87
N HIS A 987 14.76 5.49 -26.01
CA HIS A 987 16.17 5.39 -25.60
C HIS A 987 16.62 6.63 -24.82
N GLU A 988 17.51 6.45 -23.83
CA GLU A 988 18.08 7.57 -23.06
C GLU A 988 19.06 8.37 -23.95
N ILE A 989 18.86 9.68 -24.05
CA ILE A 989 19.82 10.58 -24.69
C ILE A 989 20.79 11.05 -23.61
N GLY A 990 22.10 10.91 -23.86
CA GLY A 990 23.14 11.29 -22.90
C GLY A 990 22.98 12.73 -22.37
N ALA A 991 23.47 12.99 -21.15
CA ALA A 991 23.22 14.20 -20.36
C ALA A 991 23.49 15.54 -21.08
N VAL A 992 22.48 16.08 -21.78
CA VAL A 992 22.47 17.45 -22.32
C VAL A 992 21.44 18.30 -21.56
N GLY A 993 21.45 18.26 -20.23
CA GLY A 993 20.49 19.05 -19.43
C GLY A 993 20.74 19.14 -17.92
N ALA A 994 21.91 18.71 -17.43
CA ALA A 994 22.18 18.59 -15.99
C ALA A 994 22.23 19.95 -15.25
N THR A 995 21.77 19.95 -14.00
CA THR A 995 21.79 21.10 -13.08
C THR A 995 23.24 21.48 -12.68
N LYS A 996 23.45 22.69 -12.15
CA LYS A 996 24.79 23.22 -11.80
C LYS A 996 25.59 22.31 -10.85
N THR A 997 24.90 21.62 -9.93
CA THR A 997 25.45 20.68 -8.94
C THR A 997 25.89 19.36 -9.57
N GLU A 998 25.10 18.81 -10.51
CA GLU A 998 25.45 17.58 -11.24
C GLU A 998 26.63 17.80 -12.20
N ARG A 999 26.74 19.00 -12.79
CA ARG A 999 27.91 19.38 -13.61
C ARG A 999 29.21 19.42 -12.81
N THR A 1000 29.17 19.78 -11.53
CA THR A 1000 30.39 19.85 -10.70
C THR A 1000 30.94 18.46 -10.43
N GLY A 1001 30.09 17.50 -10.08
CA GLY A 1001 30.48 16.10 -9.88
C GLY A 1001 30.97 15.42 -11.17
N ILE A 1002 30.31 15.67 -12.31
CA ILE A 1002 30.72 15.11 -13.61
C ILE A 1002 32.02 15.75 -14.15
N MET A 1003 32.24 17.05 -13.93
CA MET A 1003 33.51 17.71 -14.29
C MET A 1003 34.67 17.24 -13.42
N GLN A 1004 34.43 16.97 -12.14
CA GLN A 1004 35.41 16.42 -11.21
C GLN A 1004 35.81 14.99 -11.64
N LEU A 1005 34.83 14.13 -11.93
CA LEU A 1005 35.05 12.80 -12.53
C LEU A 1005 35.77 12.85 -13.90
N LYS A 1006 35.41 13.79 -14.79
CA LYS A 1006 36.09 13.96 -16.09
C LYS A 1006 37.51 14.49 -15.97
N SER A 1007 37.80 15.29 -14.94
CA SER A 1007 39.17 15.77 -14.67
C SER A 1007 40.06 14.68 -14.07
N GLU A 1008 39.48 13.76 -13.30
CA GLU A 1008 40.19 12.59 -12.75
C GLU A 1008 40.46 11.51 -13.81
N ILE A 1009 39.58 11.37 -14.80
CA ILE A 1009 39.74 10.38 -15.89
C ILE A 1009 40.69 10.87 -17.01
N LYS A 1010 41.01 12.17 -17.09
CA LYS A 1010 41.87 12.73 -18.17
C LYS A 1010 43.37 12.76 -17.88
N GLN A 1011 43.84 12.17 -16.79
CA GLN A 1011 45.28 12.06 -16.51
C GLN A 1011 45.85 10.69 -16.95
N SER A 1012 45.96 10.47 -18.26
CA SER A 1012 46.88 9.48 -18.83
C SER A 1012 47.18 9.82 -20.31
N PRO A 1013 48.45 10.05 -20.73
CA PRO A 1013 48.78 10.40 -22.10
C PRO A 1013 49.19 9.18 -22.94
N GLY A 1014 48.78 9.13 -24.21
CA GLY A 1014 49.25 8.10 -25.15
C GLY A 1014 48.67 8.14 -26.58
N THR A 1015 49.25 9.01 -27.41
CA THR A 1015 49.61 8.82 -28.84
C THR A 1015 48.55 8.61 -29.95
N SER A 1016 48.73 9.45 -30.98
CA SER A 1016 48.09 9.62 -32.30
C SER A 1016 48.16 8.45 -33.30
N MET A 1017 47.22 8.38 -34.26
CA MET A 1017 47.41 8.61 -35.72
C MET A 1017 46.14 8.28 -36.56
N THR A 1018 45.96 9.02 -37.65
CA THR A 1018 44.84 9.08 -38.64
C THR A 1018 44.76 7.88 -39.61
N PRO A 1019 43.71 7.73 -40.45
CA PRO A 1019 43.78 8.27 -41.81
C PRO A 1019 42.47 8.85 -42.40
N SER A 1020 42.64 9.40 -43.60
CA SER A 1020 41.89 10.39 -44.38
C SER A 1020 40.78 9.88 -45.33
N SER A 1021 39.78 10.75 -45.51
CA SER A 1021 39.02 11.15 -46.72
C SER A 1021 38.68 10.16 -47.85
N GLY A 1022 37.37 10.06 -48.10
CA GLY A 1022 36.76 9.82 -49.42
C GLY A 1022 35.44 10.60 -49.50
N SER A 1023 35.35 11.56 -50.43
CA SER A 1023 34.34 12.61 -50.59
C SER A 1023 33.06 12.11 -51.29
N PHE A 1024 31.89 12.61 -50.90
CA PHE A 1024 30.79 12.90 -51.83
C PHE A 1024 30.05 14.19 -51.42
N LEU A 1025 29.89 15.07 -52.41
CA LEU A 1025 29.38 16.43 -52.32
C LEU A 1025 27.85 16.50 -52.16
N SER A 1026 27.46 17.40 -51.25
CA SER A 1026 26.32 18.32 -51.27
C SER A 1026 25.35 18.27 -52.47
N ALA A 1027 24.06 18.07 -52.15
CA ALA A 1027 22.98 18.78 -52.80
C ALA A 1027 22.10 19.41 -51.70
N TYR A 1028 22.12 20.75 -51.70
CA TYR A 1028 21.26 21.70 -51.00
C TYR A 1028 20.00 21.14 -50.33
N ASP A 1029 19.94 21.26 -49.00
CA ASP A 1029 18.70 21.66 -48.34
C ASP A 1029 19.01 22.75 -47.30
N GLN A 1030 18.60 23.98 -47.63
CA GLN A 1030 18.55 25.10 -46.71
C GLN A 1030 17.30 24.91 -45.83
N GLN A 1031 17.43 24.14 -44.76
CA GLN A 1031 16.57 24.31 -43.60
C GLN A 1031 17.40 24.92 -42.47
N SER A 1032 16.99 26.14 -42.11
CA SER A 1032 17.48 26.87 -40.95
C SER A 1032 17.53 25.95 -39.74
N SER A 1033 18.72 25.84 -39.15
CA SER A 1033 18.92 25.22 -37.86
C SER A 1033 18.10 26.01 -36.82
N LYS A 1034 16.87 25.59 -36.53
CA LYS A 1034 16.18 25.99 -35.29
C LYS A 1034 17.11 25.59 -34.15
N ASP A 1035 17.55 26.58 -33.37
CA ASP A 1035 18.38 26.39 -32.19
C ASP A 1035 17.73 25.30 -31.32
N SER A 1036 18.44 24.20 -31.04
CA SER A 1036 17.85 22.98 -30.45
C SER A 1036 17.38 23.15 -28.99
N ARG A 1037 17.30 24.40 -28.52
CA ARG A 1037 16.99 24.83 -27.15
C ARG A 1037 15.63 25.52 -27.04
N GLN A 1038 14.96 25.82 -28.16
CA GLN A 1038 13.62 26.42 -28.16
C GLN A 1038 12.57 25.38 -27.73
N GLY A 1039 11.74 25.73 -26.75
CA GLY A 1039 10.70 24.88 -26.14
C GLY A 1039 11.15 24.12 -24.89
N GLN A 1040 12.44 24.16 -24.52
CA GLN A 1040 12.99 23.35 -23.43
C GLN A 1040 12.41 23.73 -22.06
N TRP A 1041 12.25 25.02 -21.77
CA TRP A 1041 11.73 25.47 -20.47
C TRP A 1041 10.22 25.36 -20.38
N GLN A 1042 9.52 25.61 -21.50
CA GLN A 1042 8.08 25.38 -21.56
C GLN A 1042 7.76 23.91 -21.30
N ARG A 1043 8.50 23.00 -21.94
CA ARG A 1043 8.43 21.56 -21.69
C ARG A 1043 8.66 21.23 -20.22
N ARG A 1044 9.75 21.74 -19.62
CA ARG A 1044 10.05 21.49 -18.21
C ARG A 1044 8.95 21.96 -17.27
N ARG A 1045 8.40 23.16 -17.49
CA ARG A 1045 7.28 23.69 -16.70
C ARG A 1045 6.02 22.85 -16.86
N ARG A 1046 5.75 22.33 -18.07
CA ARG A 1046 4.64 21.40 -18.31
C ARG A 1046 4.79 20.12 -17.51
N LEU A 1047 5.99 19.53 -17.53
CA LEU A 1047 6.31 18.32 -16.77
C LEU A 1047 6.17 18.56 -15.26
N ASP A 1048 6.88 19.56 -14.73
CA ASP A 1048 6.89 19.85 -13.29
C ASP A 1048 5.49 20.26 -12.79
N GLY A 1049 4.75 21.02 -13.59
CA GLY A 1049 3.37 21.42 -13.30
C GLY A 1049 2.37 20.26 -13.31
N ALA A 1050 2.49 19.32 -14.24
CA ALA A 1050 1.61 18.15 -14.32
C ALA A 1050 1.92 17.12 -13.22
N LEU A 1051 3.19 17.05 -12.82
CA LEU A 1051 3.68 16.20 -11.72
C LEU A 1051 3.54 16.86 -10.35
N ASN A 1052 3.00 18.08 -10.26
CA ASN A 1052 2.87 18.86 -9.03
C ASN A 1052 4.19 19.03 -8.25
N ARG A 1053 5.31 19.15 -8.95
CA ARG A 1053 6.63 19.30 -8.33
C ARG A 1053 6.84 20.72 -7.81
N VAL A 1054 7.30 20.81 -6.58
CA VAL A 1054 7.72 22.07 -5.96
C VAL A 1054 9.14 21.93 -5.38
N PRO A 1055 9.87 23.04 -5.16
CA PRO A 1055 11.18 22.96 -4.52
C PRO A 1055 11.10 22.49 -3.06
N ILE A 1056 12.17 21.84 -2.59
CA ILE A 1056 12.29 21.40 -1.19
C ILE A 1056 12.09 22.58 -0.23
N GLY A 1057 11.25 22.37 0.78
CA GLY A 1057 10.97 23.39 1.80
C GLY A 1057 9.93 24.44 1.37
N PHE A 1058 9.29 24.27 0.21
CA PHE A 1058 8.32 25.22 -0.34
C PHE A 1058 7.17 25.49 0.64
N TYR A 1059 6.53 24.46 1.16
CA TYR A 1059 5.36 24.60 2.04
C TYR A 1059 5.70 25.31 3.35
N GLN A 1060 6.81 24.97 4.01
CA GLN A 1060 7.23 25.67 5.24
C GLN A 1060 7.46 27.17 4.98
N LYS A 1061 7.98 27.53 3.80
CA LYS A 1061 8.17 28.93 3.41
C LYS A 1061 6.84 29.62 3.11
N VAL A 1062 5.89 28.95 2.45
CA VAL A 1062 4.52 29.47 2.25
C VAL A 1062 3.86 29.75 3.61
N TRP A 1063 4.02 28.87 4.59
CA TRP A 1063 3.50 29.08 5.94
C TRP A 1063 4.05 30.39 6.55
N LYS A 1064 5.35 30.66 6.44
CA LYS A 1064 5.96 31.92 6.91
C LYS A 1064 5.42 33.15 6.17
N VAL A 1065 5.14 33.05 4.87
CA VAL A 1065 4.51 34.14 4.10
C VAL A 1065 3.11 34.44 4.63
N LEU A 1066 2.30 33.41 4.88
CA LEU A 1066 0.94 33.55 5.40
C LEU A 1066 0.88 34.18 6.79
N GLN A 1067 1.94 34.08 7.59
CA GLN A 1067 2.02 34.80 8.87
C GLN A 1067 2.11 36.32 8.70
N LYS A 1068 2.51 36.80 7.52
CA LYS A 1068 2.72 38.23 7.25
C LYS A 1068 1.65 38.85 6.36
N CYS A 1069 0.71 38.09 5.81
CA CYS A 1069 -0.36 38.62 4.95
C CYS A 1069 -1.74 38.11 5.41
N HIS A 1070 -2.84 38.61 4.85
CA HIS A 1070 -4.17 38.08 5.16
C HIS A 1070 -4.45 36.76 4.44
N GLY A 1071 -3.77 36.50 3.33
CA GLY A 1071 -3.84 35.25 2.58
C GLY A 1071 -3.14 35.35 1.22
N LEU A 1072 -3.02 34.22 0.53
CA LEU A 1072 -2.58 34.13 -0.86
C LEU A 1072 -3.77 33.75 -1.74
N SER A 1073 -4.07 34.54 -2.77
CA SER A 1073 -5.06 34.19 -3.78
C SER A 1073 -4.37 33.57 -4.98
N VAL A 1074 -4.93 32.48 -5.49
CA VAL A 1074 -4.58 31.84 -6.76
C VAL A 1074 -5.87 31.63 -7.53
N GLU A 1075 -6.03 32.30 -8.68
CA GLU A 1075 -7.23 32.20 -9.53
C GLU A 1075 -8.54 32.43 -8.75
N GLY A 1076 -8.54 33.40 -7.83
CA GLY A 1076 -9.69 33.74 -6.98
C GLY A 1076 -9.91 32.81 -5.78
N PHE A 1077 -9.15 31.72 -5.64
CA PHE A 1077 -9.17 30.87 -4.45
C PHE A 1077 -8.16 31.36 -3.43
N VAL A 1078 -8.64 31.69 -2.23
CA VAL A 1078 -7.81 32.24 -1.16
C VAL A 1078 -7.36 31.13 -0.22
N LEU A 1079 -6.05 31.04 -0.03
CA LEU A 1079 -5.39 30.37 1.09
C LEU A 1079 -5.27 31.38 2.24
N PRO A 1080 -6.14 31.31 3.26
CA PRO A 1080 -6.20 32.34 4.29
C PRO A 1080 -5.07 32.21 5.32
N SER A 1081 -4.69 33.33 5.92
CA SER A 1081 -3.74 33.34 7.05
C SER A 1081 -4.25 32.57 8.28
N SER A 1082 -5.57 32.39 8.43
CA SER A 1082 -6.18 31.58 9.50
C SER A 1082 -5.69 30.14 9.49
N THR A 1083 -5.28 29.60 8.33
CA THR A 1083 -4.70 28.25 8.23
C THR A 1083 -3.46 28.11 9.12
N THR A 1084 -2.68 29.18 9.35
CA THR A 1084 -1.52 29.14 10.26
C THR A 1084 -1.89 29.01 11.75
N ARG A 1085 -3.14 29.34 12.09
CA ARG A 1085 -3.72 29.16 13.43
C ARG A 1085 -4.18 27.72 13.63
N GLU A 1086 -4.75 27.13 12.58
CA GLU A 1086 -5.19 25.73 12.57
C GLU A 1086 -4.02 24.76 12.46
N MET A 1087 -2.99 25.08 11.68
CA MET A 1087 -1.93 24.17 11.24
C MET A 1087 -0.51 24.63 11.56
N THR A 1088 0.40 23.68 11.77
CA THR A 1088 1.85 23.94 11.95
C THR A 1088 2.58 23.78 10.61
N PRO A 1089 3.80 24.37 10.44
CA PRO A 1089 4.51 24.32 9.17
C PRO A 1089 5.01 22.91 8.79
N GLY A 1090 5.20 21.99 9.74
CA GLY A 1090 5.65 20.61 9.47
C GLY A 1090 4.53 19.62 9.17
N GLU A 1091 3.26 20.05 9.20
CA GLU A 1091 2.11 19.20 8.90
C GLU A 1091 1.91 18.97 7.39
N ILE A 1092 1.63 17.72 7.03
CA ILE A 1092 1.23 17.37 5.66
C ILE A 1092 -0.14 17.97 5.36
N LYS A 1093 -1.05 18.04 6.34
CA LYS A 1093 -2.37 18.68 6.18
C LYS A 1093 -2.25 20.11 5.63
N PHE A 1094 -1.27 20.87 6.12
CA PHE A 1094 -0.96 22.21 5.59
C PHE A 1094 -0.49 22.14 4.14
N SER A 1095 0.50 21.29 3.85
CA SER A 1095 1.06 21.12 2.50
C SER A 1095 0.01 20.71 1.48
N VAL A 1096 -0.88 19.78 1.83
CA VAL A 1096 -2.02 19.33 1.01
C VAL A 1096 -3.03 20.45 0.78
N HIS A 1097 -3.25 21.33 1.77
CA HIS A 1097 -4.14 22.47 1.62
C HIS A 1097 -3.57 23.50 0.63
N VAL A 1098 -2.26 23.79 0.70
CA VAL A 1098 -1.56 24.63 -0.31
C VAL A 1098 -1.70 24.02 -1.70
N GLU A 1099 -1.44 22.71 -1.83
CA GLU A 1099 -1.60 21.99 -3.08
C GLU A 1099 -3.04 22.03 -3.60
N SER A 1100 -4.05 21.93 -2.72
CA SER A 1100 -5.45 22.00 -3.14
C SER A 1100 -5.81 23.33 -3.79
N VAL A 1101 -5.16 24.43 -3.38
CA VAL A 1101 -5.33 25.76 -3.98
C VAL A 1101 -4.60 25.83 -5.33
N LEU A 1102 -3.35 25.37 -5.40
CA LEU A 1102 -2.56 25.35 -6.64
C LEU A 1102 -3.15 24.42 -7.72
N ASN A 1103 -3.75 23.30 -7.33
CA ASN A 1103 -4.34 22.32 -8.24
C ASN A 1103 -5.61 22.80 -8.95
N ARG A 1104 -6.19 23.93 -8.52
CA ARG A 1104 -7.29 24.59 -9.23
C ARG A 1104 -6.87 25.09 -10.60
N VAL A 1105 -5.57 25.31 -10.80
CA VAL A 1105 -4.99 25.74 -12.07
C VAL A 1105 -4.95 24.55 -13.04
N PRO A 1106 -5.70 24.59 -14.16
CA PRO A 1106 -5.77 23.47 -15.10
C PRO A 1106 -4.48 23.33 -15.91
N GLN A 1107 -3.85 24.45 -16.30
CA GLN A 1107 -2.69 24.46 -17.19
C GLN A 1107 -1.39 24.22 -16.40
N PRO A 1108 -0.66 23.12 -16.66
CA PRO A 1108 0.56 22.78 -15.95
C PRO A 1108 1.63 23.88 -15.94
N GLU A 1109 1.89 24.50 -17.09
CA GLU A 1109 2.93 25.53 -17.25
C GLU A 1109 2.59 26.80 -16.47
N TYR A 1110 1.30 27.16 -16.45
CA TYR A 1110 0.80 28.31 -15.70
C TYR A 1110 0.87 28.07 -14.20
N ARG A 1111 0.46 26.86 -13.74
CA ARG A 1111 0.64 26.43 -12.35
C ARG A 1111 2.11 26.60 -11.93
N GLN A 1112 3.06 26.21 -12.78
CA GLN A 1112 4.47 26.32 -12.43
C GLN A 1112 4.97 27.76 -12.35
N LEU A 1113 4.48 28.69 -13.18
CA LEU A 1113 4.78 30.12 -13.02
C LEU A 1113 4.21 30.69 -11.71
N LEU A 1114 3.03 30.24 -11.27
CA LEU A 1114 2.47 30.63 -9.98
C LEU A 1114 3.32 30.10 -8.81
N VAL A 1115 3.85 28.87 -8.90
CA VAL A 1115 4.82 28.35 -7.92
C VAL A 1115 6.10 29.20 -7.90
N GLU A 1116 6.65 29.58 -9.06
CA GLU A 1116 7.79 30.49 -9.17
C GLU A 1116 7.49 31.87 -8.54
N ALA A 1117 6.29 32.42 -8.75
CA ALA A 1117 5.86 33.68 -8.15
C ALA A 1117 5.75 33.60 -6.62
N ILE A 1118 5.19 32.50 -6.09
CA ILE A 1118 5.13 32.25 -4.65
C ILE A 1118 6.54 32.13 -4.07
N LEU A 1119 7.46 31.44 -4.76
CA LEU A 1119 8.86 31.35 -4.33
C LEU A 1119 9.52 32.73 -4.22
N VAL A 1120 9.26 33.65 -5.16
CA VAL A 1120 9.72 35.04 -5.04
C VAL A 1120 9.13 35.70 -3.78
N LEU A 1121 7.83 35.53 -3.51
CA LEU A 1121 7.21 36.04 -2.29
C LEU A 1121 7.82 35.46 -1.01
N THR A 1122 8.34 34.22 -1.04
CA THR A 1122 9.03 33.66 0.13
C THR A 1122 10.30 34.42 0.50
N MET A 1123 10.93 35.13 -0.43
CA MET A 1123 12.08 35.99 -0.11
C MET A 1123 11.67 37.18 0.78
N LEU A 1124 10.39 37.61 0.73
CA LEU A 1124 9.84 38.62 1.63
C LEU A 1124 9.60 38.09 3.04
N ALA A 1125 9.48 36.76 3.21
CA ALA A 1125 9.31 36.13 4.52
C ALA A 1125 10.56 36.27 5.40
N ASP A 1126 11.73 36.53 4.82
CA ASP A 1126 12.98 36.73 5.58
C ASP A 1126 13.24 38.21 5.94
N ILE A 1127 12.42 39.15 5.43
CA ILE A 1127 12.54 40.59 5.74
C ILE A 1127 11.78 40.92 7.03
N GLU A 1128 12.35 41.73 7.92
CA GLU A 1128 11.70 42.18 9.18
C GLU A 1128 10.55 43.18 8.92
N ILE A 1129 9.43 42.69 8.38
CA ILE A 1129 8.18 43.43 8.19
C ILE A 1129 7.11 42.78 9.06
N HIS A 1130 6.40 43.59 9.85
CA HIS A 1130 5.38 43.10 10.79
C HIS A 1130 4.13 42.56 10.08
N SER A 1131 3.69 43.19 8.98
CA SER A 1131 2.59 42.70 8.15
C SER A 1131 2.54 43.43 6.81
N ILE A 1132 2.14 42.72 5.76
CA ILE A 1132 1.75 43.20 4.43
C ILE A 1132 0.24 43.57 4.42
N GLY A 1133 -0.56 43.05 5.36
CA GLY A 1133 -1.90 43.55 5.66
C GLY A 1133 -2.98 43.34 4.58
N SER A 1134 -2.73 42.57 3.52
CA SER A 1134 -3.69 42.32 2.44
C SER A 1134 -3.66 40.87 1.93
N ILE A 1135 -4.63 40.50 1.10
CA ILE A 1135 -4.60 39.25 0.34
C ILE A 1135 -3.73 39.50 -0.90
N ILE A 1136 -2.65 38.73 -1.06
CA ILE A 1136 -1.76 38.85 -2.20
C ILE A 1136 -2.30 37.98 -3.33
N ALA A 1137 -2.71 38.59 -4.43
CA ALA A 1137 -3.13 37.88 -5.64
C ALA A 1137 -1.92 37.46 -6.47
N VAL A 1138 -1.57 36.17 -6.42
CA VAL A 1138 -0.38 35.62 -7.07
C VAL A 1138 -0.51 35.70 -8.60
N GLU A 1139 -1.71 35.48 -9.14
CA GLU A 1139 -2.01 35.62 -10.57
C GLU A 1139 -1.69 37.03 -11.10
N LYS A 1140 -1.97 38.08 -10.31
CA LYS A 1140 -1.68 39.45 -10.70
C LYS A 1140 -0.18 39.71 -10.83
N ILE A 1141 0.63 39.13 -9.94
CA ILE A 1141 2.09 39.23 -10.02
C ILE A 1141 2.60 38.59 -11.32
N VAL A 1142 2.07 37.42 -11.69
CA VAL A 1142 2.44 36.74 -12.94
C VAL A 1142 2.03 37.57 -14.16
N HIS A 1143 0.84 38.18 -14.16
CA HIS A 1143 0.40 39.06 -15.25
C HIS A 1143 1.24 40.34 -15.37
N ILE A 1144 1.57 41.00 -14.25
CA ILE A 1144 2.47 42.17 -14.26
C ILE A 1144 3.85 41.78 -14.79
N ALA A 1145 4.38 40.62 -14.36
CA ALA A 1145 5.66 40.11 -14.86
C ALA A 1145 5.60 39.84 -16.38
N ASN A 1146 4.50 39.27 -16.86
CA ASN A 1146 4.26 39.07 -18.29
C ASN A 1146 4.18 40.38 -19.07
N ASP A 1147 3.50 41.40 -18.55
CA ASP A 1147 3.43 42.71 -19.21
C ASP A 1147 4.80 43.40 -19.27
N LEU A 1148 5.58 43.33 -18.18
CA LEU A 1148 6.97 43.81 -18.15
C LEU A 1148 7.84 43.09 -19.18
N PHE A 1149 7.70 41.75 -19.28
CA PHE A 1149 8.40 40.95 -20.28
C PHE A 1149 8.01 41.36 -21.69
N LEU A 1150 6.72 41.46 -21.99
CA LEU A 1150 6.20 41.86 -23.30
C LEU A 1150 6.72 43.24 -23.72
N GLN A 1151 6.72 44.22 -22.81
CA GLN A 1151 7.24 45.57 -23.08
C GLN A 1151 8.73 45.55 -23.42
N GLU A 1152 9.53 44.79 -22.66
CA GLU A 1152 10.96 44.67 -22.92
C GLU A 1152 11.23 43.93 -24.25
N GLN A 1153 10.51 42.84 -24.54
CA GLN A 1153 10.67 42.12 -25.82
C GLN A 1153 10.24 42.96 -27.02
N LYS A 1154 9.16 43.76 -26.92
CA LYS A 1154 8.77 44.71 -27.98
C LYS A 1154 9.85 45.77 -28.21
N THR A 1155 10.45 46.27 -27.15
CA THR A 1155 11.57 47.24 -27.24
C THR A 1155 12.80 46.63 -27.93
N LEU A 1156 12.99 45.32 -27.78
CA LEU A 1156 14.07 44.54 -28.43
C LEU A 1156 13.74 44.08 -29.85
N GLY A 1157 12.55 44.41 -30.37
CA GLY A 1157 12.14 44.14 -31.75
C GLY A 1157 11.39 42.82 -31.98
N ALA A 1158 10.84 42.18 -30.96
CA ALA A 1158 9.97 41.01 -31.11
C ALA A 1158 8.62 41.40 -31.77
N ASP A 1159 8.16 40.59 -32.73
CA ASP A 1159 6.88 40.80 -33.42
C ASP A 1159 5.69 40.19 -32.66
N ASP A 1160 4.46 40.51 -33.07
CA ASP A 1160 3.24 40.04 -32.40
C ASP A 1160 3.03 38.51 -32.54
N ILE A 1161 3.69 37.85 -33.50
CA ILE A 1161 3.64 36.38 -33.68
C ILE A 1161 4.52 35.71 -32.63
N MET A 1162 5.73 36.23 -32.40
CA MET A 1162 6.63 35.82 -31.33
C MET A 1162 6.00 36.03 -29.96
N LEU A 1163 5.23 37.10 -29.78
CA LEU A 1163 4.56 37.45 -28.53
C LEU A 1163 3.14 36.87 -28.41
N ALA A 1164 2.86 35.78 -29.11
CA ALA A 1164 1.58 35.08 -29.03
C ALA A 1164 1.28 34.68 -27.58
N LYS A 1165 0.06 35.02 -27.14
CA LYS A 1165 -0.46 34.69 -25.81
C LYS A 1165 -1.20 33.37 -25.85
N ASP A 1166 -1.03 32.57 -24.80
CA ASP A 1166 -1.89 31.42 -24.55
C ASP A 1166 -3.33 31.90 -24.31
N PRO A 1167 -4.33 31.42 -25.08
CA PRO A 1167 -5.72 31.87 -24.93
C PRO A 1167 -6.31 31.57 -23.55
N ALA A 1168 -5.83 30.53 -22.86
CA ALA A 1168 -6.38 30.12 -21.58
C ALA A 1168 -5.85 30.98 -20.42
N SER A 1169 -4.53 31.21 -20.36
CA SER A 1169 -3.88 31.96 -19.27
C SER A 1169 -3.60 33.43 -19.60
N GLY A 1170 -3.63 33.83 -20.87
CA GLY A 1170 -3.24 35.19 -21.31
C GLY A 1170 -1.73 35.48 -21.21
N ILE A 1171 -0.90 34.49 -20.88
CA ILE A 1171 0.55 34.60 -20.73
C ILE A 1171 1.25 34.38 -22.07
N CYS A 1172 2.31 35.13 -22.33
CA CYS A 1172 3.14 35.01 -23.52
C CYS A 1172 3.82 33.63 -23.58
N THR A 1173 3.69 32.94 -24.71
CA THR A 1173 4.32 31.62 -24.94
C THR A 1173 5.85 31.66 -24.77
N LEU A 1174 6.51 32.75 -25.21
CA LEU A 1174 7.94 32.95 -24.96
C LEU A 1174 8.31 33.10 -23.48
N LEU A 1175 7.41 33.60 -22.63
CA LEU A 1175 7.68 33.67 -21.20
C LEU A 1175 7.67 32.27 -20.59
N TYR A 1176 6.74 31.40 -21.03
CA TYR A 1176 6.75 29.99 -20.65
C TYR A 1176 8.02 29.25 -21.05
N ASP A 1177 8.69 29.70 -22.12
CA ASP A 1177 9.94 29.12 -22.59
C ASP A 1177 11.21 29.87 -22.12
N SER A 1178 11.04 30.89 -21.28
CA SER A 1178 12.17 31.64 -20.72
C SER A 1178 12.79 30.90 -19.54
N ALA A 1179 14.13 30.88 -19.44
CA ALA A 1179 14.84 30.26 -18.32
C ALA A 1179 14.43 30.89 -16.97
N PRO A 1180 14.46 30.16 -15.84
CA PRO A 1180 14.16 30.75 -14.54
C PRO A 1180 15.11 31.90 -14.17
N SER A 1181 16.40 31.73 -14.44
CA SER A 1181 17.45 32.70 -14.11
C SER A 1181 17.98 33.44 -15.33
N GLY A 1182 18.50 34.66 -15.14
CA GLY A 1182 19.15 35.46 -16.16
C GLY A 1182 18.44 36.79 -16.39
N ARG A 1183 19.02 37.65 -17.25
CA ARG A 1183 18.47 38.99 -17.52
C ARG A 1183 17.03 38.94 -18.02
N PHE A 1184 16.74 38.01 -18.93
CA PHE A 1184 15.40 37.76 -19.48
C PHE A 1184 14.71 36.56 -18.82
N GLY A 1185 15.16 36.17 -17.62
CA GLY A 1185 14.61 35.00 -16.94
C GLY A 1185 13.32 35.32 -16.17
N THR A 1186 12.44 34.33 -16.00
CA THR A 1186 11.13 34.51 -15.36
C THR A 1186 11.25 35.05 -13.94
N MET A 1187 12.21 34.56 -13.13
CA MET A 1187 12.40 35.03 -11.76
C MET A 1187 12.75 36.53 -11.69
N THR A 1188 13.42 37.08 -12.70
CA THR A 1188 13.76 38.51 -12.75
C THR A 1188 12.50 39.37 -12.90
N TYR A 1189 11.59 38.98 -13.80
CA TYR A 1189 10.33 39.70 -14.01
C TYR A 1189 9.36 39.49 -12.85
N LEU A 1190 9.28 38.27 -12.32
CA LEU A 1190 8.47 37.96 -11.14
C LEU A 1190 8.96 38.74 -9.91
N SER A 1191 10.27 38.89 -9.72
CA SER A 1191 10.83 39.71 -8.62
C SER A 1191 10.48 41.18 -8.76
N LYS A 1192 10.62 41.76 -9.97
CA LYS A 1192 10.21 43.14 -10.24
C LYS A 1192 8.71 43.33 -10.01
N ALA A 1193 7.89 42.42 -10.52
CA ALA A 1193 6.45 42.47 -10.38
C ALA A 1193 6.01 42.35 -8.92
N ALA A 1194 6.59 41.41 -8.16
CA ALA A 1194 6.30 41.23 -6.74
C ALA A 1194 6.68 42.47 -5.93
N ALA A 1195 7.86 43.08 -6.20
CA ALA A 1195 8.27 44.31 -5.54
C ALA A 1195 7.29 45.47 -5.82
N THR A 1196 6.92 45.69 -7.08
CA THR A 1196 5.96 46.72 -7.48
C THR A 1196 4.59 46.49 -6.84
N TYR A 1197 4.10 45.25 -6.87
CA TYR A 1197 2.78 44.89 -6.36
C TYR A 1197 2.70 45.00 -4.83
N VAL A 1198 3.72 44.52 -4.11
CA VAL A 1198 3.74 44.55 -2.64
C VAL A 1198 3.95 45.98 -2.12
N GLN A 1199 4.65 46.84 -2.87
CA GLN A 1199 4.83 48.25 -2.51
C GLN A 1199 3.49 49.00 -2.34
N GLU A 1200 2.44 48.62 -3.08
CA GLU A 1200 1.11 49.21 -2.94
C GLU A 1200 0.46 48.95 -1.56
N PHE A 1201 0.93 47.92 -0.83
CA PHE A 1201 0.37 47.50 0.45
C PHE A 1201 1.22 47.90 1.66
N LEU A 1202 2.46 48.37 1.45
CA LEU A 1202 3.35 48.75 2.54
C LEU A 1202 3.01 50.17 3.06
N PRO A 1203 3.04 50.40 4.39
CA PRO A 1203 2.92 51.75 4.94
C PRO A 1203 4.02 52.65 4.37
N HIS A 1204 3.69 53.90 4.00
CA HIS A 1204 4.62 54.89 3.43
C HIS A 1204 5.86 55.22 4.30
N SER A 1205 6.04 54.59 5.47
CA SER A 1205 7.11 54.84 6.44
C SER A 1205 8.24 53.80 6.47
N ILE A 1206 8.22 52.73 5.66
CA ILE A 1206 9.30 51.72 5.65
C ILE A 1206 10.19 51.90 4.43
N CYS A 1207 11.22 52.75 4.56
CA CYS A 1207 12.14 53.11 3.48
C CYS A 1207 13.25 52.07 3.20
N ALA A 1208 13.30 50.96 3.95
CA ALA A 1208 14.39 49.97 3.86
C ALA A 1208 14.24 48.94 2.72
N MET A 1209 13.13 48.94 1.98
CA MET A 1209 12.85 48.00 0.87
C MET A 1209 13.18 48.53 -0.54
N GLN A 1210 13.58 49.80 -0.68
CA GLN A 1210 14.15 50.34 -1.92
C GLN A 1210 15.64 49.99 -2.01
#